data_AF-A0A835JJV7-F1
#
_entry.id   AF-A0A835JJV7-F1
#
_cell.length_a   1.000
_cell.length_b   1.000
_cell.length_c   1.000
_cell.angle_alpha   90.00
_cell.angle_beta   90.00
_cell.angle_gamma   90.00
#
_symmetry.space_group_name_H-M   'P 1'
#
loop_
_entity.id
_entity.type
_entity.pdbx_description
1 polymer ?
#
loop_
_entity_poly.entity_id
_entity_poly.type
_entity_poly.pdbx_seq_one_letter_code
_entity_poly.pdbx_strand_id
1 'polypeptide(L)'
;MASRFQAVALVASPSYPNSIAWSDDNFIAVASAHLVTILNPAVPYGPRGLIRVPTCEPYPIGRVNREDLFTNCLLPAALSRDRRPCVRSISWSPIGMAPNYGCLLAVCTVEGRVKIYRPPFCDFSAEWVEVVDISDRLYDYLTKINFGELDNTPSEFSHGQPIIQGFAEEQPKSCAIDLPNSGTLKQYKRRKVNVTTYNIKDPETFQDQLSNPINRGSTTAGSDNENKIDRRGTTKVIGNCKLPLITAEKYASRCAMLSSLVIAWSPVLWLPSKICSAPENDSSNGFSILAVGGKSGKISVWRINVPQYYSIELSRAPTTVTFVGLLQAHNSWVTTISLALLGSESNPQVLLASGSSDGSVRIWIGKGEELLEPSGANNAPFSLLKEVVSVNVVPISVLSLAIPVQTMHKMLLAVGKGSGSFEVWTADISNSIFDKAGLYDAHDCVVTGLAWAFDGCCLYSCGQENYVRAWVMHGSALCEVSIPSNIPGLRSSNDIPNVFVSCLGVAASPGNIALAMVRNVDGDSLDPMYEGRLQKAVVELLWIGGQQKDILSSSSSDFASEAFLDFSANELNYWESDILWYLTKYENLDNPLVVWDIVAALLAFKQSAPKFTDHILVKWLSVTFLGSYTGLSIGEVLTCIPENFSKITSRQLHLLNIICRRVILSDVKAEEINCKVNVGGPAAAKAEHLTLWIELLFSSEKELRERLVGFSLATFINSLSDSTTKISRPGYWYPVGVEQMELWIALNHDCVRDQLKVLASEVRKHKRRLQSSEYGVEEQCIYCSESVTFDSPEVAHCQCSNSTDKTFQIHQMARCAVSMQVCPAIPLWFCKCCCRRASKLPPETLFTLPGYPLDFKSLTESSVKDIPTKPLCPFCGIPLQRSQPDFLLSPSPV
;
A
#
# COMPACT_ATOMS: atom_id res chain seq x y z
N MET A 1 13.22 16.30 -20.44
CA MET A 1 12.62 15.73 -19.22
C MET A 1 11.19 15.33 -19.51
N ALA A 2 10.70 14.24 -18.94
CA ALA A 2 9.27 13.94 -18.94
C ALA A 2 8.51 15.04 -18.20
N SER A 3 7.28 15.32 -18.60
CA SER A 3 6.49 16.39 -17.98
C SER A 3 5.57 15.82 -16.89
N ARG A 4 5.60 16.42 -15.71
CA ARG A 4 4.77 16.03 -14.56
C ARG A 4 3.35 16.54 -14.72
N PHE A 5 2.35 15.69 -14.49
CA PHE A 5 0.95 16.11 -14.50
C PHE A 5 0.49 16.64 -13.13
N GLN A 6 1.19 16.26 -12.06
CA GLN A 6 0.88 16.64 -10.68
C GLN A 6 2.15 16.56 -9.82
N ALA A 7 2.28 17.46 -8.85
CA ALA A 7 3.39 17.46 -7.90
C ALA A 7 2.95 17.98 -6.52
N VAL A 8 3.53 17.41 -5.45
CA VAL A 8 3.20 17.70 -4.05
C VAL A 8 4.48 17.94 -3.26
N ALA A 9 4.59 19.09 -2.60
CA ALA A 9 5.74 19.44 -1.76
C ALA A 9 5.72 18.73 -0.39
N LEU A 10 6.90 18.47 0.15
CA LEU A 10 7.15 17.79 1.42
C LEU A 10 7.97 18.67 2.36
N VAL A 11 7.58 18.71 3.63
CA VAL A 11 8.19 19.52 4.70
C VAL A 11 9.54 18.95 5.18
N ALA A 12 9.84 17.70 4.84
CA ALA A 12 11.07 16.99 5.19
C ALA A 12 11.66 16.31 3.95
N SER A 13 12.99 16.12 3.95
CA SER A 13 13.71 15.46 2.87
C SER A 13 13.91 13.95 3.15
N PRO A 14 13.69 13.05 2.17
CA PRO A 14 14.22 11.70 2.22
C PRO A 14 15.76 11.67 2.29
N SER A 15 16.30 10.58 2.83
CA SER A 15 17.76 10.41 3.02
C SER A 15 18.27 9.00 2.68
N TYR A 16 17.38 8.08 2.29
CA TYR A 16 17.71 6.69 1.98
C TYR A 16 17.11 6.28 0.62
N PRO A 17 17.72 5.32 -0.09
CA PRO A 17 17.13 4.70 -1.28
C PRO A 17 15.74 4.12 -0.99
N ASN A 18 14.94 4.00 -2.06
CA ASN A 18 13.59 3.45 -2.05
C ASN A 18 12.67 4.09 -1.00
N SER A 19 12.73 5.43 -0.89
CA SER A 19 12.04 6.22 0.12
C SER A 19 10.55 6.49 -0.16
N ILE A 20 10.02 5.98 -1.27
CA ILE A 20 8.62 6.12 -1.69
C ILE A 20 8.01 4.74 -1.98
N ALA A 21 6.75 4.53 -1.58
CA ALA A 21 6.01 3.31 -1.87
C ALA A 21 4.53 3.63 -2.15
N TRP A 22 3.96 3.01 -3.19
CA TRP A 22 2.54 3.08 -3.55
C TRP A 22 1.83 1.84 -2.99
N SER A 23 0.65 2.00 -2.40
CA SER A 23 -0.16 0.90 -1.85
C SER A 23 -1.23 0.41 -2.83
N ASP A 24 -1.67 -0.83 -2.61
CA ASP A 24 -2.82 -1.43 -3.31
C ASP A 24 -4.12 -0.64 -3.08
N ASP A 25 -4.27 0.11 -1.98
CA ASP A 25 -5.45 0.96 -1.73
C ASP A 25 -5.29 2.42 -2.24
N ASN A 26 -4.30 2.66 -3.11
CA ASN A 26 -4.00 3.92 -3.80
C ASN A 26 -3.63 5.08 -2.86
N PHE A 27 -2.76 4.81 -1.88
CA PHE A 27 -2.01 5.83 -1.14
C PHE A 27 -0.52 5.76 -1.47
N ILE A 28 0.16 6.89 -1.35
CA ILE A 28 1.61 7.00 -1.51
C ILE A 28 2.21 7.35 -0.16
N ALA A 29 3.10 6.50 0.37
CA ALA A 29 3.90 6.81 1.55
C ALA A 29 5.29 7.29 1.14
N VAL A 30 5.81 8.31 1.83
CA VAL A 30 7.16 8.84 1.63
C VAL A 30 7.89 8.96 2.96
N ALA A 31 9.02 8.28 3.08
CA ALA A 31 9.93 8.32 4.22
C ALA A 31 10.82 9.57 4.15
N SER A 32 10.59 10.55 5.04
CA SER A 32 11.23 11.86 5.00
C SER A 32 11.74 12.28 6.38
N ALA A 33 13.05 12.12 6.62
CA ALA A 33 13.68 12.26 7.93
C ALA A 33 12.88 11.54 9.04
N HIS A 34 12.36 12.26 10.04
CA HIS A 34 11.62 11.73 11.19
C HIS A 34 10.10 11.53 10.96
N LEU A 35 9.66 11.68 9.71
CA LEU A 35 8.26 11.70 9.31
C LEU A 35 8.02 10.70 8.17
N VAL A 36 6.90 9.98 8.19
CA VAL A 36 6.32 9.40 6.97
C VAL A 36 5.13 10.24 6.56
N THR A 37 5.13 10.72 5.32
CA THR A 37 4.04 11.50 4.74
C THR A 37 3.19 10.58 3.87
N ILE A 38 1.88 10.54 4.09
CA ILE A 38 0.95 9.70 3.33
C ILE A 38 0.06 10.60 2.49
N LEU A 39 0.10 10.42 1.17
CA LEU A 39 -0.60 11.22 0.17
C LEU A 39 -1.69 10.39 -0.51
N ASN A 40 -2.74 11.06 -0.99
CA ASN A 40 -3.73 10.49 -1.90
C ASN A 40 -3.52 11.14 -3.28
N PRO A 41 -3.12 10.40 -4.32
CA PRO A 41 -2.87 11.00 -5.64
C PRO A 41 -4.14 11.59 -6.27
N ALA A 42 -5.34 11.15 -5.87
CA ALA A 42 -6.60 11.77 -6.30
C ALA A 42 -6.87 13.16 -5.69
N VAL A 43 -6.15 13.55 -4.62
CA VAL A 43 -6.32 14.83 -3.92
C VAL A 43 -4.93 15.37 -3.55
N PRO A 44 -4.24 16.10 -4.44
CA PRO A 44 -2.87 16.61 -4.21
C PRO A 44 -2.70 17.58 -3.02
N TYR A 45 -3.81 18.07 -2.46
CA TYR A 45 -3.81 19.11 -1.45
C TYR A 45 -3.47 18.56 -0.07
N GLY A 46 -2.17 18.56 0.27
CA GLY A 46 -1.67 18.24 1.60
C GLY A 46 -1.63 16.75 1.95
N PRO A 47 -1.10 16.39 3.13
CA PRO A 47 -0.99 15.02 3.57
C PRO A 47 -2.34 14.45 3.99
N ARG A 48 -2.67 13.26 3.46
CA ARG A 48 -3.82 12.45 3.89
C ARG A 48 -3.60 11.80 5.26
N GLY A 49 -2.34 11.59 5.63
CA GLY A 49 -1.94 11.09 6.94
C GLY A 49 -0.45 11.28 7.19
N LEU A 50 -0.03 11.13 8.44
CA LEU A 50 1.34 11.31 8.90
C LEU A 50 1.73 10.21 9.90
N ILE A 51 2.99 9.80 9.92
CA ILE A 51 3.59 9.04 11.02
C ILE A 51 4.80 9.83 11.53
N ARG A 52 4.79 10.22 12.80
CA ARG A 52 5.96 10.80 13.48
C ARG A 52 6.70 9.71 14.22
N VAL A 53 7.99 9.54 13.93
CA VAL A 53 8.81 8.54 14.61
C VAL A 53 9.28 9.10 15.96
N PRO A 54 8.95 8.45 17.11
CA PRO A 54 9.47 8.84 18.41
C PRO A 54 10.91 8.37 18.60
N THR A 55 11.69 9.08 19.42
CA THR A 55 12.98 8.59 19.93
C THR A 55 12.73 7.38 20.84
N CYS A 56 13.44 6.27 20.60
CA CYS A 56 13.29 5.06 21.41
C CYS A 56 14.47 4.89 22.39
N GLU A 57 14.20 4.34 23.58
CA GLU A 57 15.28 3.92 24.48
C GLU A 57 15.99 2.67 23.93
N PRO A 58 17.32 2.55 24.08
CA PRO A 58 18.07 1.39 23.61
C PRO A 58 17.76 0.15 24.44
N TYR A 59 17.68 -1.00 23.77
CA TYR A 59 17.39 -2.28 24.43
C TYR A 59 18.45 -2.65 25.49
N PRO A 60 18.05 -3.18 26.66
CA PRO A 60 18.98 -3.65 27.68
C PRO A 60 19.64 -4.98 27.28
N ILE A 61 20.70 -4.91 26.48
CA ILE A 61 21.43 -6.09 25.95
C ILE A 61 22.67 -6.50 26.76
N GLY A 62 23.15 -5.66 27.67
CA GLY A 62 24.33 -5.88 28.49
C GLY A 62 25.11 -4.59 28.79
N ARG A 63 26.23 -4.71 29.51
CA ARG A 63 27.20 -3.61 29.74
C ARG A 63 28.59 -4.05 29.33
N VAL A 64 29.35 -3.14 28.73
CA VAL A 64 30.75 -3.35 28.31
C VAL A 64 31.67 -2.55 29.23
N ASN A 65 32.90 -3.04 29.47
CA ASN A 65 33.90 -2.29 30.23
C ASN A 65 34.28 -0.98 29.52
N ARG A 66 34.66 0.03 30.30
CA ARG A 66 35.01 1.36 29.77
C ARG A 66 36.25 1.33 28.87
N GLU A 67 37.16 0.38 29.10
CA GLU A 67 38.36 0.16 28.28
C GLU A 67 38.02 -0.36 26.88
N ASP A 68 37.05 -1.28 26.77
CA ASP A 68 36.67 -1.91 25.51
C ASP A 68 35.78 -1.04 24.60
N LEU A 69 35.30 0.12 25.08
CA LEU A 69 34.45 1.04 24.30
C LEU A 69 35.11 1.57 23.01
N PHE A 70 36.44 1.52 22.94
CA PHE A 70 37.22 1.93 21.76
C PHE A 70 37.58 0.75 20.83
N THR A 71 37.10 -0.46 21.11
CA THR A 71 37.26 -1.62 20.24
C THR A 71 36.58 -1.35 18.89
N ASN A 72 37.23 -1.73 17.78
CA ASN A 72 36.74 -1.45 16.42
C ASN A 72 35.29 -1.89 16.16
N CYS A 73 34.81 -2.96 16.81
CA CYS A 73 33.43 -3.46 16.68
C CYS A 73 32.36 -2.60 17.37
N LEU A 74 32.75 -1.66 18.26
CA LEU A 74 31.87 -0.72 18.94
C LEU A 74 31.99 0.73 18.44
N LEU A 75 32.94 1.01 17.53
CA LEU A 75 33.06 2.34 16.94
C LEU A 75 31.80 2.67 16.12
N PRO A 76 31.16 3.85 16.34
CA PRO A 76 29.95 4.20 15.61
C PRO A 76 30.21 4.34 14.10
N ALA A 77 29.57 3.49 13.30
CA ALA A 77 29.50 3.63 11.84
C ALA A 77 28.54 4.75 11.39
N ALA A 78 28.28 5.74 12.26
CA ALA A 78 27.36 6.85 12.02
C ALA A 78 28.15 8.13 11.74
N LEU A 79 28.08 8.61 10.50
CA LEU A 79 28.73 9.85 10.06
C LEU A 79 27.97 11.11 10.49
N SER A 80 26.67 11.01 10.81
CA SER A 80 25.86 12.14 11.25
C SER A 80 25.84 12.30 12.77
N ARG A 81 25.77 13.55 13.24
CA ARG A 81 25.51 13.91 14.64
C ARG A 81 24.03 14.04 14.97
N ASP A 82 23.15 13.71 14.01
CA ASP A 82 21.74 14.02 14.13
C ASP A 82 21.07 13.10 15.15
N ARG A 83 20.51 13.70 16.20
CA ARG A 83 19.94 12.98 17.35
C ARG A 83 18.46 12.65 17.17
N ARG A 84 17.90 12.92 16.00
CA ARG A 84 16.49 12.69 15.68
C ARG A 84 16.35 11.32 15.00
N PRO A 85 15.32 10.54 15.35
CA PRO A 85 15.10 9.25 14.74
C PRO A 85 14.67 9.48 13.29
N CYS A 86 15.32 8.82 12.34
CA CYS A 86 14.94 8.91 10.93
C CYS A 86 14.31 7.60 10.46
N VAL A 87 13.37 7.69 9.51
CA VAL A 87 12.83 6.57 8.75
C VAL A 87 13.88 6.13 7.73
N ARG A 88 14.12 4.83 7.66
CA ARG A 88 15.11 4.21 6.77
C ARG A 88 14.47 3.41 5.64
N SER A 89 13.36 2.73 5.92
CA SER A 89 12.65 1.88 4.98
C SER A 89 11.17 1.82 5.34
N ILE A 90 10.31 1.76 4.34
CA ILE A 90 8.86 1.65 4.45
C ILE A 90 8.37 0.54 3.53
N SER A 91 7.29 -0.15 3.91
CA SER A 91 6.66 -1.14 3.04
C SER A 91 5.17 -1.29 3.39
N TRP A 92 4.33 -1.26 2.36
CA TRP A 92 2.89 -1.47 2.47
C TRP A 92 2.56 -2.96 2.54
N SER A 93 1.63 -3.35 3.41
CA SER A 93 0.98 -4.66 3.28
C SER A 93 0.00 -4.63 2.11
N PRO A 94 -0.43 -5.82 1.62
CA PRO A 94 -1.57 -5.92 0.72
C PRO A 94 -2.85 -5.27 1.28
N ILE A 95 -3.77 -4.93 0.39
CA ILE A 95 -5.13 -4.49 0.75
C ILE A 95 -5.88 -5.60 1.49
N GLY A 96 -6.76 -5.22 2.43
CA GLY A 96 -7.49 -6.18 3.28
C GLY A 96 -6.76 -6.58 4.57
N MET A 97 -5.48 -6.27 4.74
CA MET A 97 -4.76 -6.65 5.98
C MET A 97 -5.17 -5.80 7.20
N ALA A 98 -5.72 -4.60 7.02
CA ALA A 98 -6.23 -3.78 8.11
C ALA A 98 -7.71 -4.11 8.45
N PRO A 99 -8.17 -3.97 9.72
CA PRO A 99 -9.56 -4.26 10.12
C PRO A 99 -10.66 -3.47 9.38
N ASN A 100 -10.28 -2.37 8.72
CA ASN A 100 -11.13 -1.54 7.86
C ASN A 100 -10.97 -1.85 6.35
N TYR A 101 -10.36 -2.98 6.00
CA TYR A 101 -10.02 -3.43 4.63
C TYR A 101 -8.93 -2.61 3.89
N GLY A 102 -8.31 -1.63 4.54
CA GLY A 102 -7.17 -0.90 3.97
C GLY A 102 -5.85 -1.66 4.05
N CYS A 103 -4.78 -1.01 3.59
CA CYS A 103 -3.40 -1.45 3.81
C CYS A 103 -2.89 -1.08 5.22
N LEU A 104 -1.97 -1.89 5.74
CA LEU A 104 -1.10 -1.55 6.88
C LEU A 104 0.24 -1.03 6.35
N LEU A 105 0.92 -0.18 7.13
CA LEU A 105 2.23 0.36 6.78
C LEU A 105 3.27 -0.08 7.80
N ALA A 106 4.28 -0.84 7.37
CA ALA A 106 5.46 -1.10 8.18
C ALA A 106 6.49 0.01 7.98
N VAL A 107 7.12 0.45 9.07
CA VAL A 107 8.13 1.52 9.09
C VAL A 107 9.34 1.05 9.89
N CYS A 108 10.51 1.13 9.28
CA CYS A 108 11.81 0.83 9.88
C CYS A 108 12.60 2.12 10.12
N THR A 109 13.17 2.29 11.32
CA THR A 109 13.97 3.47 11.69
C THR A 109 15.47 3.20 11.57
N VAL A 110 16.28 4.27 11.54
CA VAL A 110 17.75 4.20 11.58
C VAL A 110 18.28 3.61 12.90
N GLU A 111 17.50 3.72 13.98
CA GLU A 111 17.77 3.09 15.28
C GLU A 111 17.52 1.57 15.28
N GLY A 112 16.93 1.02 14.21
CA GLY A 112 16.58 -0.40 14.09
C GLY A 112 15.22 -0.79 14.66
N ARG A 113 14.35 0.18 14.97
CA ARG A 113 12.97 -0.07 15.41
C ARG A 113 12.08 -0.32 14.20
N VAL A 114 11.24 -1.36 14.25
CA VAL A 114 10.26 -1.70 13.21
C VAL A 114 8.87 -1.72 13.84
N LYS A 115 7.98 -0.87 13.33
CA LYS A 115 6.61 -0.72 13.82
C LYS A 115 5.61 -0.83 12.67
N ILE A 116 4.48 -1.47 12.93
CA ILE A 116 3.35 -1.57 12.01
C ILE A 116 2.30 -0.53 12.41
N TYR A 117 1.82 0.25 11.44
CA TYR A 117 0.82 1.29 11.59
C TYR A 117 -0.42 1.00 10.76
N ARG A 118 -1.57 1.51 11.20
CA ARG A 118 -2.85 1.49 10.48
C ARG A 118 -3.41 2.91 10.33
N PRO A 119 -4.32 3.15 9.36
CA PRO A 119 -5.00 4.43 9.27
C PRO A 119 -5.78 4.78 10.56
N PRO A 120 -5.91 6.08 10.88
CA PRO A 120 -6.72 6.55 12.00
C PRO A 120 -8.20 6.20 11.77
N PHE A 121 -8.89 5.88 12.86
CA PHE A 121 -10.20 5.23 12.78
C PHE A 121 -11.35 6.10 13.30
N CYS A 122 -11.16 6.68 14.49
CA CYS A 122 -12.12 7.53 15.20
C CYS A 122 -11.50 8.86 15.66
N ASP A 123 -10.19 8.96 15.57
CA ASP A 123 -9.42 10.09 16.06
C ASP A 123 -9.52 11.21 15.03
N PHE A 124 -9.80 12.44 15.47
CA PHE A 124 -9.83 13.64 14.64
C PHE A 124 -8.38 14.07 14.34
N SER A 125 -7.60 13.14 13.77
CA SER A 125 -6.14 13.19 13.65
C SER A 125 -5.71 12.63 12.30
N ALA A 126 -4.72 13.29 11.69
CA ALA A 126 -4.00 12.77 10.53
C ALA A 126 -2.93 11.74 10.94
N GLU A 127 -2.60 11.61 12.23
CA GLU A 127 -1.57 10.68 12.70
C GLU A 127 -2.06 9.23 12.64
N TRP A 128 -1.28 8.38 11.98
CA TRP A 128 -1.55 6.95 11.89
C TRP A 128 -1.21 6.25 13.20
N VAL A 129 -2.01 5.22 13.53
CA VAL A 129 -1.96 4.56 14.84
C VAL A 129 -1.03 3.36 14.78
N GLU A 130 -0.07 3.31 15.70
CA GLU A 130 0.77 2.13 15.93
C GLU A 130 -0.08 0.93 16.38
N VAL A 131 0.18 -0.22 15.77
CA VAL A 131 -0.53 -1.49 16.03
C VAL A 131 0.36 -2.49 16.76
N VAL A 132 1.61 -2.63 16.32
CA VAL A 132 2.60 -3.56 16.87
C VAL A 132 4.02 -3.02 16.69
N ASP A 133 4.83 -3.03 17.76
CA ASP A 133 6.29 -2.98 17.65
C ASP A 133 6.83 -4.41 17.43
N ILE A 134 7.49 -4.61 16.29
CA ILE A 134 8.09 -5.88 15.85
C ILE A 134 9.47 -6.06 16.49
N SER A 135 10.20 -4.97 16.72
CA SER A 135 11.52 -5.01 17.37
C SER A 135 11.42 -5.41 18.84
N ASP A 136 10.37 -5.01 19.56
CA ASP A 136 10.12 -5.46 20.94
C ASP A 136 9.87 -6.98 20.97
N ARG A 137 9.05 -7.50 20.04
CA ARG A 137 8.83 -8.95 19.88
C ARG A 137 10.11 -9.69 19.49
N LEU A 138 10.95 -9.09 18.65
CA LEU A 138 12.26 -9.65 18.30
C LEU A 138 13.20 -9.69 19.51
N TYR A 139 13.22 -8.63 20.30
CA TYR A 139 14.01 -8.57 21.53
C TYR A 139 13.56 -9.62 22.55
N ASP A 140 12.26 -9.80 22.75
CA ASP A 140 11.71 -10.85 23.62
C ASP A 140 12.10 -12.25 23.14
N TYR A 141 12.02 -12.52 21.82
CA TYR A 141 12.45 -13.79 21.24
C TYR A 141 13.95 -14.02 21.42
N LEU A 142 14.78 -13.04 21.05
CA LEU A 142 16.23 -13.15 21.15
C LEU A 142 16.69 -13.31 22.59
N THR A 143 16.04 -12.64 23.55
CA THR A 143 16.34 -12.79 24.98
C THR A 143 15.99 -14.21 25.47
N LYS A 144 14.87 -14.80 25.02
CA LYS A 144 14.50 -16.19 25.36
C LYS A 144 15.50 -17.24 24.85
N ILE A 145 16.13 -16.99 23.70
CA ILE A 145 17.17 -17.90 23.14
C ILE A 145 18.60 -17.50 23.53
N ASN A 146 18.80 -16.60 24.52
CA ASN A 146 20.09 -16.04 24.91
C ASN A 146 20.93 -15.51 23.71
N PHE A 147 20.26 -14.86 22.75
CA PHE A 147 20.81 -14.39 21.47
C PHE A 147 21.44 -15.46 20.57
N GLY A 148 21.21 -16.75 20.86
CA GLY A 148 21.88 -17.88 20.21
C GLY A 148 23.31 -18.12 20.73
N GLU A 149 23.67 -17.54 21.87
CA GLU A 149 24.93 -17.82 22.55
C GLU A 149 24.83 -19.17 23.27
N LEU A 150 25.83 -20.05 23.07
CA LEU A 150 26.00 -21.23 23.91
C LEU A 150 26.43 -20.79 25.32
N ASP A 151 25.82 -21.40 26.34
CA ASP A 151 26.21 -21.23 27.73
C ASP A 151 27.56 -21.91 27.99
N ASN A 152 28.63 -21.23 27.60
CA ASN A 152 29.98 -21.51 28.07
C ASN A 152 30.07 -21.10 29.55
N THR A 153 29.50 -21.92 30.44
CA THR A 153 29.89 -21.90 31.85
C THR A 153 31.40 -22.14 31.91
N PRO A 154 32.19 -21.25 32.50
CA PRO A 154 33.62 -21.50 32.67
C PRO A 154 33.78 -22.61 33.72
N SER A 155 33.96 -23.84 33.27
CA SER A 155 34.28 -24.96 34.16
C SER A 155 35.63 -24.70 34.80
N GLU A 156 35.66 -24.75 36.13
CA GLU A 156 36.84 -24.41 36.93
C GLU A 156 38.06 -25.29 36.60
N PHE A 157 39.22 -24.63 36.53
CA PHE A 157 40.58 -25.15 36.68
C PHE A 157 40.88 -26.64 36.46
N SER A 158 41.74 -26.90 35.46
CA SER A 158 42.85 -27.84 35.65
C SER A 158 44.12 -27.32 34.97
N HIS A 159 45.15 -27.00 35.74
CA HIS A 159 46.47 -26.67 35.21
C HIS A 159 47.10 -27.91 34.56
N GLY A 160 47.54 -27.78 33.31
CA GLY A 160 48.35 -28.76 32.60
C GLY A 160 49.33 -28.06 31.65
N GLN A 161 50.62 -28.36 31.76
CA GLN A 161 51.67 -27.75 30.93
C GLN A 161 51.69 -28.31 29.49
N PRO A 162 52.23 -27.56 28.51
CA PRO A 162 52.23 -27.98 27.11
C PRO A 162 53.26 -29.07 26.82
N ILE A 163 52.88 -30.04 25.98
CA ILE A 163 53.79 -30.99 25.35
C ILE A 163 53.99 -30.58 23.88
N ILE A 164 55.25 -30.45 23.45
CA ILE A 164 55.63 -30.09 22.08
C ILE A 164 55.95 -31.36 21.29
N GLN A 165 55.15 -31.64 20.24
CA GLN A 165 55.50 -32.53 19.11
C GLN A 165 54.42 -32.35 18.02
N GLY A 166 54.69 -32.19 16.72
CA GLY A 166 55.95 -32.06 15.98
C GLY A 166 55.81 -32.69 14.57
N PHE A 167 56.28 -32.01 13.52
CA PHE A 167 56.31 -32.42 12.09
C PHE A 167 54.97 -32.37 11.31
N ALA A 168 54.91 -31.96 10.03
CA ALA A 168 55.91 -31.26 9.18
C ALA A 168 55.20 -30.51 8.02
N GLU A 169 55.81 -29.42 7.53
CA GLU A 169 55.47 -28.81 6.24
C GLU A 169 56.51 -29.24 5.18
N GLU A 170 56.05 -29.59 3.96
CA GLU A 170 56.93 -29.77 2.80
C GLU A 170 56.71 -28.64 1.77
N GLN A 171 57.72 -27.78 1.64
CA GLN A 171 58.06 -27.09 0.38
C GLN A 171 58.95 -28.03 -0.46
N PRO A 172 59.03 -27.95 -1.82
CA PRO A 172 59.60 -26.80 -2.54
C PRO A 172 59.07 -26.63 -4.01
N LYS A 173 59.58 -25.81 -4.96
CA LYS A 173 60.84 -25.04 -5.18
C LYS A 173 60.58 -23.71 -5.89
N SER A 174 61.49 -22.75 -5.69
CA SER A 174 61.65 -21.51 -6.46
C SER A 174 62.58 -21.66 -7.68
N CYS A 175 62.47 -20.74 -8.65
CA CYS A 175 63.63 -20.16 -9.34
C CYS A 175 63.45 -18.65 -9.51
N ALA A 176 64.49 -17.88 -9.19
CA ALA A 176 64.58 -16.42 -9.39
C ALA A 176 64.97 -16.12 -10.86
N ILE A 177 65.24 -14.90 -11.35
CA ILE A 177 66.06 -13.75 -10.89
C ILE A 177 65.52 -12.54 -11.70
N ASP A 178 65.29 -11.33 -11.16
CA ASP A 178 66.29 -10.27 -10.88
C ASP A 178 65.73 -9.16 -9.94
N LEU A 179 66.63 -8.44 -9.25
CA LEU A 179 66.35 -7.30 -8.37
C LEU A 179 67.35 -6.16 -8.68
N PRO A 180 67.09 -4.88 -8.33
CA PRO A 180 67.58 -4.43 -7.02
C PRO A 180 66.78 -3.31 -6.29
N ASN A 181 66.60 -3.56 -4.98
CA ASN A 181 66.82 -2.64 -3.84
C ASN A 181 65.98 -1.36 -3.60
N SER A 182 65.08 -1.51 -2.62
CA SER A 182 65.03 -0.73 -1.35
C SER A 182 64.50 0.72 -1.33
N GLY A 183 63.58 1.00 -0.38
CA GLY A 183 63.09 2.36 -0.11
C GLY A 183 61.96 2.44 0.93
N THR A 184 62.31 2.38 2.22
CA THR A 184 61.44 2.52 3.41
C THR A 184 60.29 3.55 3.32
N LEU A 185 59.07 3.17 3.71
CA LEU A 185 58.01 4.13 4.05
C LEU A 185 58.40 4.99 5.28
N LYS A 186 58.28 6.31 5.16
CA LYS A 186 58.42 7.25 6.29
C LYS A 186 57.07 7.86 6.69
N GLN A 187 56.83 7.89 8.00
CA GLN A 187 55.70 8.58 8.63
C GLN A 187 55.74 10.10 8.38
N TYR A 188 54.62 10.69 7.98
CA TYR A 188 54.46 12.15 7.98
C TYR A 188 53.85 12.65 9.30
N LYS A 189 54.69 13.19 10.19
CA LYS A 189 54.25 13.99 11.34
C LYS A 189 53.87 15.40 10.88
N ARG A 190 52.66 15.86 11.20
CA ARG A 190 52.32 17.30 11.12
C ARG A 190 53.17 18.06 12.14
N ARG A 191 53.95 19.05 11.68
CA ARG A 191 54.78 19.92 12.52
C ARG A 191 54.12 21.30 12.63
N LYS A 192 54.09 21.87 13.84
CA LYS A 192 53.71 23.27 14.08
C LYS A 192 54.65 24.23 13.32
N VAL A 193 54.11 25.36 12.88
CA VAL A 193 54.86 26.59 12.61
C VAL A 193 54.18 27.72 13.40
N ASN A 194 54.94 28.38 14.27
CA ASN A 194 54.56 29.65 14.90
C ASN A 194 55.46 30.75 14.30
N VAL A 195 54.91 31.93 14.02
CA VAL A 195 55.70 33.16 13.85
C VAL A 195 55.04 34.30 14.63
N THR A 196 55.90 35.12 15.21
CA THR A 196 55.80 36.10 16.31
C THR A 196 54.80 37.25 16.24
N THR A 197 54.44 37.70 17.45
CA THR A 197 53.86 39.00 17.83
C THR A 197 54.77 40.20 17.56
N TYR A 198 54.17 41.38 17.39
CA TYR A 198 54.74 42.70 17.76
C TYR A 198 53.65 43.55 18.43
N ASN A 199 53.99 44.24 19.52
CA ASN A 199 53.14 45.22 20.22
C ASN A 199 53.52 46.64 19.78
N ILE A 200 52.58 47.62 19.88
CA ILE A 200 52.81 48.94 20.52
C ILE A 200 51.54 49.84 20.55
N LYS A 201 51.17 50.27 21.76
CA LYS A 201 50.46 51.51 22.20
C LYS A 201 49.00 51.84 21.80
N ASP A 202 48.17 51.98 22.84
CA ASP A 202 47.11 53.03 22.96
C ASP A 202 47.74 54.42 23.20
N PRO A 203 46.99 55.55 23.08
CA PRO A 203 46.28 56.07 24.28
C PRO A 203 44.95 56.83 24.03
N GLU A 204 44.12 56.93 25.09
CA GLU A 204 43.16 58.03 25.43
C GLU A 204 42.02 58.38 24.42
N THR A 205 40.83 58.89 24.77
CA THR A 205 40.02 59.12 26.00
C THR A 205 38.53 59.06 25.54
N PHE A 206 37.52 58.69 26.33
CA PHE A 206 36.81 59.55 27.29
C PHE A 206 35.79 58.72 28.10
N GLN A 207 35.49 59.15 29.32
CA GLN A 207 34.33 58.68 30.10
C GLN A 207 33.07 59.43 29.67
N ASP A 208 31.89 58.85 29.93
CA ASP A 208 30.88 59.62 30.67
C ASP A 208 29.97 58.72 31.53
N GLN A 209 29.35 59.31 32.55
CA GLN A 209 28.63 58.60 33.63
C GLN A 209 27.17 59.08 33.81
N LEU A 210 26.37 58.27 34.54
CA LEU A 210 25.09 58.64 35.19
C LEU A 210 23.91 58.99 34.23
N SER A 211 22.62 58.84 34.56
CA SER A 211 21.94 58.68 35.87
C SER A 211 20.50 58.12 35.71
N ASN A 212 19.97 57.52 36.79
CA ASN A 212 18.53 57.37 37.11
C ASN A 212 18.13 58.48 38.14
N PRO A 213 16.85 58.68 38.56
CA PRO A 213 15.54 58.18 38.09
C PRO A 213 14.45 59.29 37.95
N ILE A 214 13.16 58.94 37.74
CA ILE A 214 11.99 59.40 38.56
C ILE A 214 10.69 58.66 38.16
N ASN A 215 9.82 58.40 39.15
CA ASN A 215 8.59 57.58 39.07
C ASN A 215 7.30 58.36 38.75
N ARG A 216 6.30 57.65 38.18
CA ARG A 216 4.82 57.65 38.42
C ARG A 216 4.06 57.41 37.09
N GLY A 217 3.11 56.49 36.95
CA GLY A 217 2.60 55.42 37.84
C GLY A 217 1.39 54.69 37.19
N SER A 218 0.98 53.52 37.71
CA SER A 218 -0.35 52.85 37.61
C SER A 218 -1.23 53.08 36.36
N THR A 219 -1.75 52.10 35.60
CA THR A 219 -2.07 50.67 35.85
C THR A 219 -2.37 50.01 34.47
N THR A 220 -2.70 48.72 34.25
CA THR A 220 -3.11 47.54 35.07
C THR A 220 -2.74 46.25 34.30
N ALA A 221 -2.70 45.09 34.99
CA ALA A 221 -2.86 43.69 34.53
C ALA A 221 -2.38 43.26 33.12
N GLY A 222 -1.57 42.20 32.95
CA GLY A 222 -0.93 41.32 33.92
C GLY A 222 -0.27 40.12 33.23
N SER A 223 0.96 39.77 33.64
CA SER A 223 1.71 38.62 33.12
C SER A 223 2.76 38.14 34.12
N ASP A 224 2.87 36.83 34.25
CA ASP A 224 4.10 36.05 34.43
C ASP A 224 5.15 36.54 35.45
N ASN A 225 5.14 35.92 36.64
CA ASN A 225 6.30 35.89 37.52
C ASN A 225 7.09 34.59 37.29
N GLU A 226 8.29 34.74 36.73
CA GLU A 226 9.32 33.70 36.84
C GLU A 226 9.59 33.41 38.33
N ASN A 227 9.54 32.14 38.72
CA ASN A 227 10.10 31.70 40.00
C ASN A 227 11.13 30.61 39.76
N LYS A 228 12.35 30.86 40.23
CA LYS A 228 13.42 29.87 40.35
C LYS A 228 12.89 28.61 41.05
N ILE A 229 12.88 27.48 40.37
CA ILE A 229 12.72 26.18 41.01
C ILE A 229 14.11 25.57 41.22
N ASP A 230 14.41 25.26 42.47
CA ASP A 230 15.65 24.64 42.91
C ASP A 230 15.96 23.36 42.13
N ARG A 231 17.23 23.20 41.75
CA ARG A 231 17.78 21.91 41.30
C ARG A 231 17.99 20.98 42.50
N ARG A 232 16.91 20.60 43.19
CA ARG A 232 16.91 19.36 43.98
C ARG A 232 16.77 18.19 43.02
N GLY A 233 17.89 17.54 42.75
CA GLY A 233 17.89 16.24 42.09
C GLY A 233 17.10 15.25 42.93
N THR A 234 15.85 14.99 42.56
CA THR A 234 15.14 13.78 42.96
C THR A 234 15.84 12.62 42.27
N THR A 235 16.81 12.04 42.98
CA THR A 235 17.25 10.67 42.77
C THR A 235 16.03 9.76 42.91
N LYS A 236 15.30 9.56 41.81
CA LYS A 236 14.54 8.33 41.62
C LYS A 236 15.54 7.22 41.89
N VAL A 237 15.26 6.41 42.91
CA VAL A 237 16.07 5.25 43.26
C VAL A 237 16.12 4.38 42.01
N ILE A 238 17.27 4.38 41.34
CA ILE A 238 17.52 3.50 40.21
C ILE A 238 17.51 2.10 40.79
N GLY A 239 16.41 1.38 40.58
CA GLY A 239 16.36 -0.05 40.84
C GLY A 239 17.56 -0.68 40.14
N ASN A 240 18.38 -1.41 40.89
CA ASN A 240 19.65 -1.93 40.41
C ASN A 240 19.45 -3.02 39.34
N CYS A 241 19.14 -2.62 38.11
CA CYS A 241 19.28 -3.45 36.93
C CYS A 241 20.77 -3.70 36.69
N LYS A 242 21.31 -4.71 37.38
CA LYS A 242 22.62 -5.30 37.15
C LYS A 242 22.58 -6.06 35.81
N LEU A 243 22.58 -5.30 34.71
CA LEU A 243 22.79 -5.87 33.38
C LEU A 243 24.13 -6.63 33.38
N PRO A 244 24.20 -7.81 32.74
CA PRO A 244 25.41 -8.62 32.73
C PRO A 244 26.55 -7.86 32.05
N LEU A 245 27.75 -8.00 32.61
CA LEU A 245 28.97 -7.54 31.98
C LEU A 245 29.30 -8.50 30.83
N ILE A 246 29.44 -7.98 29.61
CA ILE A 246 29.71 -8.74 28.40
C ILE A 246 30.84 -8.12 27.59
N THR A 247 31.50 -8.91 26.75
CA THR A 247 32.56 -8.44 25.87
C THR A 247 32.02 -7.47 24.81
N ALA A 248 32.89 -6.62 24.28
CA ALA A 248 32.56 -5.72 23.18
C ALA A 248 32.00 -6.46 21.95
N GLU A 249 32.54 -7.62 21.62
CA GLU A 249 32.07 -8.46 20.50
C GLU A 249 30.66 -9.02 20.73
N LYS A 250 30.37 -9.53 21.94
CA LYS A 250 29.02 -9.97 22.30
C LYS A 250 28.03 -8.81 22.23
N TYR A 251 28.39 -7.63 22.75
CA TYR A 251 27.55 -6.44 22.66
C TYR A 251 27.31 -6.02 21.21
N ALA A 252 28.35 -5.97 20.37
CA ALA A 252 28.25 -5.65 18.96
C ALA A 252 27.35 -6.64 18.19
N SER A 253 27.48 -7.94 18.47
CA SER A 253 26.65 -9.00 17.89
C SER A 253 25.17 -8.84 18.28
N ARG A 254 24.87 -8.67 19.57
CA ARG A 254 23.50 -8.40 20.07
C ARG A 254 22.91 -7.13 19.46
N CYS A 255 23.69 -6.05 19.37
CA CYS A 255 23.32 -4.83 18.65
C CYS A 255 23.00 -5.08 17.17
N ALA A 256 23.81 -5.87 16.48
CA ALA A 256 23.64 -6.14 15.05
C ALA A 256 22.40 -7.02 14.76
N MET A 257 22.02 -7.89 15.69
CA MET A 257 20.79 -8.70 15.60
C MET A 257 19.51 -7.90 15.82
N LEU A 258 19.55 -6.83 16.63
CA LEU A 258 18.42 -5.91 16.85
C LEU A 258 18.41 -4.71 15.90
N SER A 259 19.52 -4.43 15.20
CA SER A 259 19.62 -3.33 14.24
C SER A 259 18.96 -3.68 12.91
N SER A 260 17.63 -3.61 12.84
CA SER A 260 16.89 -3.67 11.58
C SER A 260 17.31 -2.56 10.61
N LEU A 261 17.33 -2.85 9.31
CA LEU A 261 17.78 -1.92 8.26
C LEU A 261 16.75 -1.74 7.14
N VAL A 262 16.05 -2.82 6.76
CA VAL A 262 15.13 -2.85 5.63
C VAL A 262 13.99 -3.81 5.90
N ILE A 263 12.83 -3.48 5.32
CA ILE A 263 11.59 -4.24 5.48
C ILE A 263 10.90 -4.43 4.13
N ALA A 264 10.23 -5.56 3.95
CA ALA A 264 9.41 -5.84 2.78
C ALA A 264 8.26 -6.80 3.13
N TRP A 265 7.07 -6.54 2.58
CA TRP A 265 5.90 -7.41 2.66
C TRP A 265 5.80 -8.35 1.45
N SER A 266 5.19 -9.53 1.65
CA SER A 266 4.71 -10.38 0.57
C SER A 266 3.27 -10.03 0.17
N PRO A 267 2.82 -10.45 -1.03
CA PRO A 267 1.39 -10.63 -1.32
C PRO A 267 0.70 -11.54 -0.28
N VAL A 268 -0.63 -11.56 -0.28
CA VAL A 268 -1.41 -12.48 0.57
C VAL A 268 -1.26 -13.90 0.04
N LEU A 269 -0.96 -14.84 0.92
CA LEU A 269 -1.03 -16.28 0.69
C LEU A 269 -2.37 -16.78 1.19
N TRP A 270 -3.11 -17.49 0.34
CA TRP A 270 -4.30 -18.25 0.71
C TRP A 270 -3.98 -19.73 0.68
N LEU A 271 -4.23 -20.45 1.77
CA LEU A 271 -4.07 -21.91 1.79
C LEU A 271 -5.41 -22.65 1.61
N PRO A 272 -5.42 -23.78 0.88
CA PRO A 272 -6.58 -24.65 0.78
C PRO A 272 -7.07 -25.15 2.15
N SER A 273 -8.38 -25.03 2.40
CA SER A 273 -9.02 -25.36 3.68
C SER A 273 -8.86 -26.83 4.13
N LYS A 274 -8.49 -27.75 3.22
CA LYS A 274 -8.23 -29.16 3.54
C LYS A 274 -6.93 -29.42 4.29
N ILE A 275 -6.01 -28.45 4.31
CA ILE A 275 -4.64 -28.61 4.83
C ILE A 275 -4.52 -28.10 6.28
N CYS A 276 -5.44 -27.22 6.71
CA CYS A 276 -5.49 -26.71 8.08
C CYS A 276 -6.02 -27.80 9.04
N SER A 277 -5.11 -28.55 9.67
CA SER A 277 -5.43 -29.57 10.69
C SER A 277 -5.54 -29.02 12.13
N ALA A 278 -5.41 -27.69 12.30
CA ALA A 278 -5.65 -27.01 13.57
C ALA A 278 -7.15 -27.07 13.96
N PRO A 279 -7.48 -27.14 15.26
CA PRO A 279 -8.88 -27.21 15.72
C PRO A 279 -9.68 -25.97 15.29
N GLU A 280 -11.01 -26.11 15.21
CA GLU A 280 -12.00 -25.23 14.55
C GLU A 280 -12.10 -23.76 15.07
N ASN A 281 -11.16 -23.30 15.89
CA ASN A 281 -11.09 -21.95 16.42
C ASN A 281 -10.01 -21.10 15.71
N ASP A 282 -10.48 -20.06 15.04
CA ASP A 282 -9.81 -18.76 14.91
C ASP A 282 -8.64 -18.52 13.93
N SER A 283 -8.21 -19.48 13.11
CA SER A 283 -7.23 -19.20 12.03
C SER A 283 -7.91 -18.74 10.72
N SER A 284 -7.53 -17.57 10.19
CA SER A 284 -7.85 -17.20 8.80
C SER A 284 -7.03 -18.03 7.82
N ASN A 285 -7.65 -18.49 6.73
CA ASN A 285 -6.93 -19.23 5.67
C ASN A 285 -5.93 -18.35 4.87
N GLY A 286 -6.00 -17.02 5.07
CA GLY A 286 -5.12 -16.04 4.44
C GLY A 286 -4.13 -15.41 5.43
N PHE A 287 -2.87 -15.24 5.01
CA PHE A 287 -1.87 -14.45 5.72
C PHE A 287 -0.88 -13.76 4.76
N SER A 288 -0.12 -12.79 5.26
CA SER A 288 1.00 -12.16 4.55
C SER A 288 2.27 -12.19 5.41
N ILE A 289 3.43 -12.24 4.77
CA ILE A 289 4.75 -12.29 5.42
C ILE A 289 5.38 -10.89 5.40
N LEU A 290 5.88 -10.45 6.56
CA LEU A 290 6.79 -9.32 6.71
C LEU A 290 8.20 -9.85 6.97
N ALA A 291 9.12 -9.54 6.06
CA ALA A 291 10.54 -9.83 6.22
C ALA A 291 11.28 -8.58 6.71
N VAL A 292 12.15 -8.73 7.71
CA VAL A 292 12.93 -7.64 8.31
C VAL A 292 14.41 -8.02 8.32
N GLY A 293 15.21 -7.37 7.46
CA GLY A 293 16.66 -7.56 7.36
C GLY A 293 17.44 -6.66 8.31
N GLY A 294 18.50 -7.19 8.94
CA GLY A 294 19.32 -6.45 9.91
C GLY A 294 20.82 -6.39 9.58
N LYS A 295 21.58 -5.66 10.42
CA LYS A 295 23.05 -5.55 10.32
C LYS A 295 23.78 -6.88 10.52
N SER A 296 23.19 -7.85 11.22
CA SER A 296 23.78 -9.18 11.42
C SER A 296 23.72 -10.12 10.19
N GLY A 297 23.23 -9.63 9.05
CA GLY A 297 22.98 -10.46 7.86
C GLY A 297 21.80 -11.42 8.00
N LYS A 298 21.11 -11.37 9.15
CA LYS A 298 19.90 -12.15 9.42
C LYS A 298 18.65 -11.41 8.94
N ILE A 299 17.67 -12.17 8.48
CA ILE A 299 16.32 -11.71 8.15
C ILE A 299 15.36 -12.40 9.13
N SER A 300 14.61 -11.61 9.92
CA SER A 300 13.52 -12.14 10.73
C SER A 300 12.22 -12.18 9.91
N VAL A 301 11.50 -13.29 10.02
CA VAL A 301 10.28 -13.56 9.24
C VAL A 301 9.08 -13.54 10.19
N TRP A 302 8.07 -12.75 9.84
CA TRP A 302 6.86 -12.56 10.63
C TRP A 302 5.65 -12.86 9.76
N ARG A 303 4.72 -13.66 10.27
CA ARG A 303 3.41 -13.91 9.66
C ARG A 303 2.38 -12.99 10.30
N ILE A 304 1.60 -12.32 9.47
CA ILE A 304 0.47 -11.49 9.86
C ILE A 304 -0.76 -12.04 9.16
N ASN A 305 -1.78 -12.40 9.94
CA ASN A 305 -2.99 -13.03 9.41
C ASN A 305 -3.96 -11.97 8.84
N VAL A 306 -4.73 -12.36 7.82
CA VAL A 306 -5.88 -11.56 7.33
C VAL A 306 -6.92 -11.45 8.46
N PRO A 307 -7.57 -10.30 8.70
CA PRO A 307 -8.64 -10.19 9.67
C PRO A 307 -9.76 -11.19 9.40
N GLN A 308 -10.19 -11.95 10.43
CA GLN A 308 -11.32 -12.88 10.34
C GLN A 308 -12.62 -12.20 9.87
N TYR A 309 -12.78 -10.92 10.23
CA TYR A 309 -13.92 -10.08 9.85
C TYR A 309 -13.51 -8.62 9.80
N TYR A 310 -14.25 -7.85 8.99
CA TYR A 310 -14.04 -6.41 8.84
C TYR A 310 -15.07 -5.62 9.65
N SER A 311 -14.63 -4.56 10.33
CA SER A 311 -15.51 -3.74 11.17
C SER A 311 -15.11 -2.27 11.19
N ILE A 312 -16.12 -1.41 11.07
CA ILE A 312 -16.05 0.05 11.30
C ILE A 312 -16.42 0.45 12.74
N GLU A 313 -16.62 -0.53 13.63
CA GLU A 313 -16.87 -0.34 15.07
C GLU A 313 -15.70 -0.85 15.91
N LEU A 314 -15.20 -2.06 15.63
CA LEU A 314 -14.24 -2.79 16.44
C LEU A 314 -12.79 -2.62 15.98
N SER A 315 -12.24 -1.41 16.07
CA SER A 315 -10.85 -1.09 15.68
C SER A 315 -9.74 -1.60 16.61
N ARG A 316 -10.12 -2.25 17.71
CA ARG A 316 -9.21 -2.81 18.72
C ARG A 316 -8.93 -4.30 18.56
N ALA A 317 -9.47 -4.94 17.50
CA ALA A 317 -9.09 -6.31 17.16
C ALA A 317 -7.55 -6.35 16.94
N PRO A 318 -6.79 -7.10 17.76
CA PRO A 318 -5.33 -7.08 17.68
C PRO A 318 -4.88 -7.76 16.40
N THR A 319 -4.08 -7.08 15.59
CA THR A 319 -3.41 -7.72 14.44
C THR A 319 -2.52 -8.84 14.96
N THR A 320 -2.86 -10.08 14.62
CA THR A 320 -2.16 -11.28 15.07
C THR A 320 -0.86 -11.43 14.30
N VAL A 321 0.22 -10.96 14.92
CA VAL A 321 1.59 -11.13 14.41
C VAL A 321 2.27 -12.30 15.11
N THR A 322 2.69 -13.30 14.35
CA THR A 322 3.44 -14.46 14.86
C THR A 322 4.85 -14.48 14.25
N PHE A 323 5.87 -14.65 15.08
CA PHE A 323 7.23 -14.91 14.62
C PHE A 323 7.29 -16.29 13.96
N VAL A 324 7.86 -16.37 12.76
CA VAL A 324 7.98 -17.61 11.99
C VAL A 324 9.37 -18.22 12.15
N GLY A 325 10.42 -17.39 12.08
CA GLY A 325 11.80 -17.83 12.23
C GLY A 325 12.84 -16.78 11.84
N LEU A 326 14.12 -17.15 11.94
CA LEU A 326 15.26 -16.31 11.62
C LEU A 326 16.08 -16.97 10.49
N LEU A 327 16.37 -16.21 9.42
CA LEU A 327 17.12 -16.68 8.27
C LEU A 327 18.51 -16.04 8.28
N GLN A 328 19.59 -16.82 8.32
CA GLN A 328 20.94 -16.29 8.07
C GLN A 328 21.12 -16.08 6.56
N ALA A 329 20.69 -14.93 6.06
CA ALA A 329 20.69 -14.67 4.63
C ALA A 329 22.09 -14.32 4.11
N HIS A 330 22.83 -13.49 4.84
CA HIS A 330 24.11 -12.92 4.43
C HIS A 330 25.11 -12.91 5.59
N ASN A 331 26.40 -12.69 5.30
CA ASN A 331 27.43 -12.50 6.35
C ASN A 331 27.69 -11.01 6.65
N SER A 332 27.19 -10.11 5.79
CA SER A 332 27.22 -8.66 5.95
C SER A 332 25.80 -8.08 6.07
N TRP A 333 25.65 -6.76 6.07
CA TRP A 333 24.37 -6.10 6.34
C TRP A 333 23.36 -6.39 5.21
N VAL A 334 22.13 -6.78 5.57
CA VAL A 334 21.03 -6.86 4.58
C VAL A 334 20.61 -5.44 4.21
N THR A 335 20.89 -5.01 2.98
CA THR A 335 20.60 -3.64 2.52
C THR A 335 19.22 -3.52 1.88
N THR A 336 18.74 -4.57 1.23
CA THR A 336 17.46 -4.56 0.50
C THR A 336 16.82 -5.95 0.45
N ILE A 337 15.48 -5.99 0.47
CA ILE A 337 14.66 -7.20 0.36
C ILE A 337 13.50 -6.90 -0.60
N SER A 338 13.09 -7.88 -1.40
CA SER A 338 11.86 -7.85 -2.18
C SER A 338 11.20 -9.23 -2.13
N LEU A 339 9.87 -9.30 -2.04
CA LEU A 339 9.12 -10.57 -1.99
C LEU A 339 8.06 -10.62 -3.09
N ALA A 340 7.79 -11.83 -3.57
CA ALA A 340 6.71 -12.10 -4.50
C ALA A 340 6.08 -13.47 -4.22
N LEU A 341 4.88 -13.68 -4.75
CA LEU A 341 4.18 -14.96 -4.71
C LEU A 341 4.49 -15.76 -5.99
N LEU A 342 4.67 -17.06 -5.84
CA LEU A 342 4.91 -18.01 -6.92
C LEU A 342 3.93 -19.19 -6.80
N GLY A 343 3.50 -19.72 -7.95
CA GLY A 343 2.71 -20.93 -8.03
C GLY A 343 1.20 -20.70 -8.15
N SER A 344 0.45 -21.79 -8.10
CA SER A 344 -1.01 -21.82 -8.13
C SER A 344 -1.58 -21.77 -6.71
N GLU A 345 -2.83 -21.31 -6.56
CA GLU A 345 -3.68 -21.44 -5.35
C GLU A 345 -3.59 -22.80 -4.63
N SER A 346 -3.27 -23.87 -5.36
CA SER A 346 -3.10 -25.20 -4.78
C SER A 346 -1.82 -25.38 -3.94
N ASN A 347 -0.75 -24.63 -4.23
CA ASN A 347 0.57 -24.73 -3.59
C ASN A 347 1.31 -23.37 -3.64
N PRO A 348 0.85 -22.34 -2.90
CA PRO A 348 1.48 -21.03 -2.90
C PRO A 348 2.89 -21.07 -2.27
N GLN A 349 3.85 -20.43 -2.93
CA GLN A 349 5.25 -20.33 -2.50
C GLN A 349 5.68 -18.86 -2.43
N VAL A 350 6.41 -18.48 -1.38
CA VAL A 350 6.98 -17.13 -1.23
C VAL A 350 8.39 -17.13 -1.77
N LEU A 351 8.66 -16.27 -2.74
CA LEU A 351 10.01 -15.91 -3.14
C LEU A 351 10.47 -14.71 -2.31
N LEU A 352 11.69 -14.79 -1.79
CA LEU A 352 12.36 -13.71 -1.09
C LEU A 352 13.70 -13.45 -1.78
N ALA A 353 13.84 -12.30 -2.41
CA ALA A 353 15.13 -11.80 -2.90
C ALA A 353 15.77 -10.90 -1.84
N SER A 354 17.06 -11.08 -1.59
CA SER A 354 17.81 -10.36 -0.56
C SER A 354 19.16 -9.88 -1.08
N GLY A 355 19.48 -8.60 -0.86
CA GLY A 355 20.74 -7.97 -1.25
C GLY A 355 21.53 -7.50 -0.04
N SER A 356 22.87 -7.52 -0.18
CA SER A 356 23.81 -7.27 0.91
C SER A 356 24.76 -6.10 0.65
N SER A 357 25.34 -5.55 1.72
CA SER A 357 26.45 -4.59 1.65
C SER A 357 27.77 -5.22 1.17
N ASP A 358 27.87 -6.56 1.16
CA ASP A 358 28.96 -7.31 0.52
C ASP A 358 28.69 -7.59 -0.98
N GLY A 359 27.71 -6.91 -1.58
CA GLY A 359 27.41 -7.00 -3.01
C GLY A 359 26.73 -8.30 -3.45
N SER A 360 26.55 -9.28 -2.57
CA SER A 360 25.88 -10.53 -2.92
C SER A 360 24.35 -10.38 -2.97
N VAL A 361 23.72 -11.21 -3.80
CA VAL A 361 22.26 -11.30 -3.96
C VAL A 361 21.83 -12.76 -3.92
N ARG A 362 20.89 -13.07 -3.03
CA ARG A 362 20.37 -14.44 -2.80
C ARG A 362 18.85 -14.47 -2.91
N ILE A 363 18.35 -15.47 -3.64
CA ILE A 363 16.94 -15.81 -3.78
C ILE A 363 16.65 -17.02 -2.90
N TRP A 364 15.60 -16.90 -2.09
CA TRP A 364 15.11 -17.92 -1.18
C TRP A 364 13.67 -18.28 -1.53
N ILE A 365 13.28 -19.51 -1.26
CA ILE A 365 11.92 -20.01 -1.48
C ILE A 365 11.37 -20.66 -0.22
N GLY A 366 10.18 -20.23 0.21
CA GLY A 366 9.44 -20.77 1.35
C GLY A 366 8.08 -21.29 0.91
N LYS A 367 7.68 -22.48 1.37
CA LYS A 367 6.38 -23.07 1.04
C LYS A 367 5.30 -22.56 2.00
N GLY A 368 4.08 -22.31 1.50
CA GLY A 368 2.97 -21.81 2.31
C GLY A 368 2.67 -22.67 3.55
N GLU A 369 2.75 -23.99 3.45
CA GLU A 369 2.54 -24.92 4.56
C GLU A 369 3.62 -24.81 5.64
N GLU A 370 4.89 -24.77 5.23
CA GLU A 370 6.03 -24.67 6.15
C GLU A 370 6.08 -23.31 6.87
N LEU A 371 5.43 -22.28 6.30
CA LEU A 371 5.25 -20.95 6.89
C LEU A 371 4.10 -20.87 7.94
N LEU A 372 3.27 -21.91 8.06
CA LEU A 372 2.19 -21.95 9.07
C LEU A 372 2.69 -22.35 10.46
N GLU A 373 3.62 -23.31 10.53
CA GLU A 373 4.17 -23.80 11.78
C GLU A 373 5.25 -22.86 12.31
N PRO A 374 5.18 -22.39 13.58
CA PRO A 374 6.27 -21.63 14.18
C PRO A 374 7.47 -22.56 14.36
N SER A 375 8.60 -22.27 13.72
CA SER A 375 9.77 -23.14 13.83
C SER A 375 10.30 -23.11 15.26
N GLY A 376 10.21 -24.24 15.97
CA GLY A 376 10.84 -24.43 17.29
C GLY A 376 12.38 -24.38 17.24
N ALA A 377 12.97 -24.37 16.05
CA ALA A 377 14.38 -24.20 15.78
C ALA A 377 14.69 -22.77 15.28
N ASN A 378 15.95 -22.33 15.42
CA ASN A 378 16.42 -20.99 15.05
C ASN A 378 16.38 -20.65 13.53
N ASN A 379 15.79 -21.49 12.69
CA ASN A 379 15.84 -21.38 11.22
C ASN A 379 14.45 -21.09 10.65
N ALA A 380 14.32 -20.03 9.86
CA ALA A 380 13.11 -19.79 9.08
C ALA A 380 12.89 -20.88 8.00
N PRO A 381 11.62 -21.16 7.62
CA PRO A 381 11.26 -22.13 6.58
C PRO A 381 11.47 -21.56 5.16
N PHE A 382 12.71 -21.18 4.87
CA PHE A 382 13.16 -20.70 3.58
C PHE A 382 14.41 -21.48 3.16
N SER A 383 14.37 -22.13 1.99
CA SER A 383 15.54 -22.76 1.38
C SER A 383 16.21 -21.81 0.38
N LEU A 384 17.54 -21.88 0.26
CA LEU A 384 18.28 -21.10 -0.72
C LEU A 384 18.03 -21.69 -2.12
N LEU A 385 17.39 -20.93 -2.99
CA LEU A 385 17.15 -21.32 -4.38
C LEU A 385 18.37 -21.00 -5.25
N LYS A 386 18.95 -19.81 -5.11
CA LYS A 386 20.11 -19.37 -5.90
C LYS A 386 20.87 -18.22 -5.24
N GLU A 387 22.20 -18.29 -5.22
CA GLU A 387 23.06 -17.10 -5.16
C GLU A 387 23.25 -16.58 -6.59
N VAL A 388 22.71 -15.40 -6.86
CA VAL A 388 22.56 -14.80 -8.19
C VAL A 388 23.76 -13.92 -8.51
N VAL A 389 24.14 -13.08 -7.55
CA VAL A 389 25.35 -12.27 -7.58
C VAL A 389 26.18 -12.73 -6.39
N SER A 390 27.42 -13.15 -6.65
CA SER A 390 28.37 -13.51 -5.60
C SER A 390 28.97 -12.26 -4.94
N VAL A 391 29.64 -12.46 -3.80
CA VAL A 391 30.29 -11.39 -3.03
C VAL A 391 31.12 -10.46 -3.92
N ASN A 392 30.84 -9.16 -3.85
CA ASN A 392 31.40 -8.11 -4.68
C ASN A 392 31.77 -6.89 -3.80
N VAL A 393 32.75 -6.10 -4.21
CA VAL A 393 33.17 -4.89 -3.48
C VAL A 393 32.09 -3.81 -3.49
N VAL A 394 31.18 -3.83 -4.47
CA VAL A 394 30.10 -2.85 -4.61
C VAL A 394 28.83 -3.29 -3.87
N PRO A 395 28.32 -2.51 -2.89
CA PRO A 395 27.11 -2.86 -2.15
C PRO A 395 25.84 -2.77 -3.03
N ILE A 396 24.85 -3.62 -2.73
CA ILE A 396 23.53 -3.54 -3.36
C ILE A 396 22.70 -2.44 -2.68
N SER A 397 22.08 -1.56 -3.47
CA SER A 397 21.30 -0.41 -2.97
C SER A 397 19.78 -0.64 -3.01
N VAL A 398 19.28 -1.36 -4.03
CA VAL A 398 17.84 -1.61 -4.23
C VAL A 398 17.60 -2.89 -5.04
N LEU A 399 16.51 -3.60 -4.75
CA LEU A 399 15.99 -4.73 -5.53
C LEU A 399 14.57 -4.45 -6.00
N SER A 400 14.22 -4.97 -7.18
CA SER A 400 12.83 -5.01 -7.67
C SER A 400 12.54 -6.40 -8.25
N LEU A 401 11.57 -7.09 -7.65
CA LEU A 401 11.14 -8.44 -8.02
C LEU A 401 9.76 -8.37 -8.67
N ALA A 402 9.59 -9.01 -9.83
CA ALA A 402 8.31 -9.17 -10.50
C ALA A 402 8.11 -10.60 -11.01
N ILE A 403 6.87 -11.09 -10.90
CA ILE A 403 6.40 -12.35 -11.48
C ILE A 403 5.32 -11.96 -12.50
N PRO A 404 5.56 -12.08 -13.82
CA PRO A 404 4.57 -11.76 -14.83
C PRO A 404 3.34 -12.66 -14.72
N VAL A 405 2.14 -12.08 -14.72
CA VAL A 405 0.86 -12.81 -14.59
C VAL A 405 0.69 -13.83 -15.71
N GLN A 406 1.18 -13.53 -16.93
CA GLN A 406 1.11 -14.45 -18.06
C GLN A 406 2.02 -15.69 -17.91
N THR A 407 3.03 -15.64 -17.04
CA THR A 407 4.01 -16.72 -16.86
C THR A 407 4.38 -16.89 -15.39
N MET A 408 3.47 -17.49 -14.61
CA MET A 408 3.57 -17.74 -13.14
C MET A 408 4.76 -18.63 -12.69
N HIS A 409 5.70 -18.93 -13.57
CA HIS A 409 6.95 -19.66 -13.29
C HIS A 409 8.21 -18.87 -13.68
N LYS A 410 8.05 -17.76 -14.41
CA LYS A 410 9.14 -16.84 -14.73
C LYS A 410 9.24 -15.75 -13.67
N MET A 411 10.46 -15.39 -13.35
CA MET A 411 10.82 -14.38 -12.38
C MET A 411 11.75 -13.35 -13.02
N LEU A 412 11.46 -12.08 -12.78
CA LEU A 412 12.28 -10.94 -13.19
C LEU A 412 12.84 -10.26 -11.94
N LEU A 413 14.17 -10.15 -11.87
CA LEU A 413 14.87 -9.51 -10.75
C LEU A 413 15.78 -8.41 -11.28
N ALA A 414 15.52 -7.17 -10.89
CA ALA A 414 16.41 -6.05 -11.11
C ALA A 414 17.22 -5.74 -9.84
N VAL A 415 18.53 -5.54 -9.99
CA VAL A 415 19.51 -5.40 -8.91
C VAL A 415 20.28 -4.08 -9.08
N GLY A 416 19.90 -3.05 -8.32
CA GLY A 416 20.57 -1.75 -8.31
C GLY A 416 21.79 -1.73 -7.37
N LYS A 417 22.89 -1.11 -7.81
CA LYS A 417 24.15 -1.08 -7.07
C LYS A 417 24.55 0.32 -6.64
N GLY A 418 25.42 0.38 -5.62
CA GLY A 418 26.10 1.59 -5.18
C GLY A 418 27.03 2.22 -6.22
N SER A 419 27.38 1.51 -7.30
CA SER A 419 28.15 2.01 -8.44
C SER A 419 27.34 2.78 -9.47
N GLY A 420 26.00 2.86 -9.34
CA GLY A 420 25.11 3.46 -10.34
C GLY A 420 24.73 2.55 -11.51
N SER A 421 25.36 1.38 -11.60
CA SER A 421 24.93 0.32 -12.50
C SER A 421 23.87 -0.59 -11.87
N PHE A 422 23.07 -1.24 -12.73
CA PHE A 422 22.13 -2.27 -12.30
C PHE A 422 22.22 -3.51 -13.18
N GLU A 423 21.85 -4.67 -12.62
CA GLU A 423 21.76 -5.94 -13.36
C GLU A 423 20.33 -6.41 -13.43
N VAL A 424 20.00 -7.16 -14.49
CA VAL A 424 18.72 -7.85 -14.58
C VAL A 424 18.93 -9.33 -14.80
N TRP A 425 18.12 -10.11 -14.11
CA TRP A 425 18.13 -11.56 -14.11
C TRP A 425 16.73 -12.07 -14.42
N THR A 426 16.65 -13.00 -15.36
CA THR A 426 15.44 -13.73 -15.74
C THR A 426 15.61 -15.16 -15.26
N ALA A 427 14.66 -15.68 -14.49
CA ALA A 427 14.69 -17.05 -14.01
C ALA A 427 13.42 -17.81 -14.42
N ASP A 428 13.57 -19.04 -14.88
CA ASP A 428 12.48 -20.01 -14.93
C ASP A 428 12.65 -20.94 -13.73
N ILE A 429 11.78 -20.76 -12.73
CA ILE A 429 11.89 -21.45 -11.45
C ILE A 429 11.46 -22.91 -11.59
N SER A 430 10.58 -23.23 -12.54
CA SER A 430 10.17 -24.61 -12.80
C SER A 430 11.34 -25.46 -13.31
N ASN A 431 12.20 -24.86 -14.15
CA ASN A 431 13.40 -25.49 -14.70
C ASN A 431 14.68 -25.18 -13.88
N SER A 432 14.59 -24.33 -12.85
CA SER A 432 15.74 -23.82 -12.08
C SER A 432 16.82 -23.15 -12.94
N ILE A 433 16.43 -22.55 -14.06
CA ILE A 433 17.33 -21.82 -14.97
C ILE A 433 17.38 -20.35 -14.53
N PHE A 434 18.59 -19.80 -14.41
CA PHE A 434 18.85 -18.42 -13.97
C PHE A 434 19.80 -17.75 -14.95
N ASP A 435 19.24 -16.93 -15.84
CA ASP A 435 19.97 -16.23 -16.88
C ASP A 435 20.13 -14.75 -16.54
N LYS A 436 21.33 -14.21 -16.79
CA LYS A 436 21.60 -12.78 -16.69
C LYS A 436 21.17 -12.12 -17.98
N ALA A 437 20.11 -11.31 -17.93
CA ALA A 437 19.63 -10.52 -19.06
C ALA A 437 20.62 -9.42 -19.45
N GLY A 438 21.26 -8.78 -18.45
CA GLY A 438 22.31 -7.79 -18.71
C GLY A 438 22.87 -7.10 -17.48
N LEU A 439 23.86 -6.25 -17.73
CA LEU A 439 24.43 -5.25 -16.82
C LEU A 439 24.33 -3.90 -17.53
N TYR A 440 23.81 -2.89 -16.84
CA TYR A 440 23.48 -1.58 -17.41
C TYR A 440 24.09 -0.48 -16.53
N ASP A 441 25.05 0.25 -17.08
CA ASP A 441 25.66 1.44 -16.45
C ASP A 441 24.73 2.64 -16.65
N ALA A 442 23.67 2.69 -15.83
CA ALA A 442 22.54 3.57 -16.01
C ALA A 442 22.71 4.94 -15.35
N HIS A 443 23.38 5.00 -14.21
CA HIS A 443 23.47 6.18 -13.37
C HIS A 443 24.93 6.46 -13.00
N ASP A 444 25.32 7.73 -12.91
CA ASP A 444 26.66 8.17 -12.53
C ASP A 444 26.86 8.08 -11.01
N CYS A 445 25.77 8.01 -10.25
CA CYS A 445 25.74 7.85 -8.81
C CYS A 445 24.84 6.66 -8.42
N VAL A 446 24.80 6.31 -7.13
CA VAL A 446 24.03 5.20 -6.55
C VAL A 446 22.64 5.08 -7.17
N VAL A 447 22.25 3.86 -7.62
CA VAL A 447 20.87 3.58 -8.03
C VAL A 447 19.98 3.62 -6.79
N THR A 448 19.04 4.56 -6.72
CA THR A 448 18.22 4.82 -5.53
C THR A 448 16.83 4.21 -5.59
N GLY A 449 16.35 3.76 -6.76
CA GLY A 449 15.05 3.13 -6.91
C GLY A 449 14.92 2.35 -8.22
N LEU A 450 14.15 1.25 -8.16
CA LEU A 450 13.83 0.37 -9.28
C LEU A 450 12.36 -0.08 -9.17
N ALA A 451 11.57 0.12 -10.23
CA ALA A 451 10.17 -0.29 -10.28
C ALA A 451 9.85 -0.99 -11.60
N TRP A 452 9.43 -2.25 -11.54
CA TRP A 452 8.82 -2.94 -12.67
C TRP A 452 7.40 -2.43 -12.90
N ALA A 453 6.99 -2.35 -14.17
CA ALA A 453 5.64 -2.04 -14.59
C ALA A 453 5.20 -2.90 -15.79
N PHE A 454 3.92 -2.81 -16.17
CA PHE A 454 3.36 -3.48 -17.34
C PHE A 454 3.69 -4.99 -17.39
N ASP A 455 3.41 -5.70 -16.31
CA ASP A 455 3.70 -7.15 -16.14
C ASP A 455 5.19 -7.53 -16.26
N GLY A 456 6.10 -6.57 -16.09
CA GLY A 456 7.55 -6.77 -16.24
C GLY A 456 8.09 -6.40 -17.62
N CYS A 457 7.25 -5.93 -18.55
CA CYS A 457 7.69 -5.43 -19.85
C CYS A 457 8.48 -4.11 -19.74
N CYS A 458 8.29 -3.33 -18.69
CA CYS A 458 9.06 -2.09 -18.47
C CYS A 458 9.67 -2.04 -17.06
N LEU A 459 10.88 -1.46 -16.98
CA LEU A 459 11.56 -1.13 -15.74
C LEU A 459 11.81 0.38 -15.71
N TYR A 460 11.60 1.01 -14.57
CA TYR A 460 12.03 2.39 -14.30
C TYR A 460 13.15 2.38 -13.28
N SER A 461 14.21 3.16 -13.54
CA SER A 461 15.33 3.32 -12.61
C SER A 461 15.58 4.79 -12.31
N CYS A 462 15.95 5.09 -11.06
CA CYS A 462 16.38 6.43 -10.65
C CYS A 462 17.71 6.39 -9.90
N GLY A 463 18.47 7.48 -10.06
CA GLY A 463 19.79 7.66 -9.48
C GLY A 463 19.83 8.84 -8.51
N GLN A 464 20.81 8.80 -7.60
CA GLN A 464 21.06 9.88 -6.64
C GLN A 464 21.41 11.21 -7.34
N GLU A 465 21.92 11.18 -8.56
CA GLU A 465 22.21 12.35 -9.41
C GLU A 465 20.96 12.97 -10.07
N ASN A 466 19.75 12.60 -9.62
CA ASN A 466 18.47 13.16 -10.04
C ASN A 466 17.97 12.72 -11.44
N TYR A 467 18.65 11.82 -12.14
CA TYR A 467 18.11 11.21 -13.36
C TYR A 467 17.10 10.09 -13.08
N VAL A 468 16.14 9.95 -13.98
CA VAL A 468 15.16 8.85 -14.04
C VAL A 468 15.12 8.36 -15.48
N ARG A 469 15.27 7.05 -15.68
CA ARG A 469 15.34 6.39 -16.99
C ARG A 469 14.28 5.30 -17.08
N ALA A 470 13.78 5.08 -18.29
CA ALA A 470 12.85 4.00 -18.60
C ALA A 470 13.52 2.97 -19.50
N TRP A 471 13.15 1.71 -19.27
CA TRP A 471 13.73 0.56 -19.95
C TRP A 471 12.60 -0.38 -20.37
N VAL A 472 12.73 -0.98 -21.55
CA VAL A 472 11.78 -1.96 -22.08
C VAL A 472 12.48 -3.29 -22.25
N MET A 473 11.85 -4.37 -21.78
CA MET A 473 12.35 -5.74 -21.90
C MET A 473 12.00 -6.31 -23.27
N HIS A 474 13.02 -6.57 -24.08
CA HIS A 474 12.88 -7.19 -25.39
C HIS A 474 13.63 -8.53 -25.40
N GLY A 475 12.86 -9.64 -25.36
CA GLY A 475 13.42 -10.98 -25.23
C GLY A 475 14.11 -11.19 -23.89
N SER A 476 15.45 -11.20 -23.89
CA SER A 476 16.29 -11.36 -22.70
C SER A 476 17.21 -10.16 -22.45
N ALA A 477 16.88 -8.96 -22.94
CA ALA A 477 17.66 -7.75 -22.75
C ALA A 477 16.77 -6.52 -22.56
N LEU A 478 17.23 -5.55 -21.78
CA LEU A 478 16.63 -4.22 -21.71
C LEU A 478 17.21 -3.27 -22.77
N CYS A 479 16.33 -2.45 -23.34
CA CYS A 479 16.67 -1.27 -24.13
C CYS A 479 16.20 -0.01 -23.40
N GLU A 480 17.01 1.06 -23.38
CA GLU A 480 16.59 2.36 -22.86
C GLU A 480 15.56 3.00 -23.81
N VAL A 481 14.51 3.59 -23.25
CA VAL A 481 13.47 4.32 -23.99
C VAL A 481 13.17 5.67 -23.34
N SER A 482 12.65 6.61 -24.12
CA SER A 482 12.14 7.88 -23.59
C SER A 482 10.86 7.67 -22.78
N ILE A 483 10.82 8.20 -21.57
CA ILE A 483 9.56 8.37 -20.82
C ILE A 483 8.64 9.33 -21.63
N PRO A 484 7.33 9.03 -21.78
CA PRO A 484 6.39 9.90 -22.46
C PRO A 484 6.48 11.36 -21.99
N SER A 485 6.60 12.30 -22.94
CA SER A 485 6.74 13.73 -22.66
C SER A 485 5.41 14.47 -22.65
N ASN A 486 4.35 13.86 -23.18
CA ASN A 486 3.03 14.47 -23.35
C ASN A 486 2.11 14.11 -22.18
N ILE A 487 1.31 15.07 -21.73
CA ILE A 487 0.36 14.90 -20.62
C ILE A 487 -1.06 14.94 -21.19
N PRO A 488 -1.91 13.91 -21.00
CA PRO A 488 -3.34 14.09 -21.15
C PRO A 488 -3.87 15.06 -20.10
N GLY A 489 -4.78 15.94 -20.50
CA GLY A 489 -5.37 16.98 -19.64
C GLY A 489 -4.56 18.28 -19.52
N LEU A 490 -5.07 19.22 -18.73
CA LEU A 490 -4.39 20.50 -18.48
C LEU A 490 -3.19 20.28 -17.55
N ARG A 491 -2.03 20.88 -17.85
CA ARG A 491 -0.87 20.87 -16.93
C ARG A 491 -1.29 21.47 -15.58
N SER A 492 -1.00 20.79 -14.46
CA SER A 492 -1.18 21.40 -13.14
C SER A 492 -0.28 22.63 -13.02
N SER A 493 -0.85 23.80 -12.72
CA SER A 493 -0.12 25.06 -12.49
C SER A 493 0.54 25.10 -11.10
N ASN A 494 1.10 23.98 -10.65
CA ASN A 494 1.81 23.92 -9.39
C ASN A 494 3.20 24.52 -9.61
N ASP A 495 3.32 25.81 -9.25
CA ASP A 495 4.55 26.61 -9.19
C ASP A 495 5.50 26.05 -8.11
N ILE A 496 6.02 24.86 -8.39
CA ILE A 496 7.04 24.18 -7.60
C ILE A 496 8.35 24.29 -8.39
N PRO A 497 9.42 24.91 -7.84
CA PRO A 497 10.67 25.13 -8.57
C PRO A 497 11.30 23.80 -9.02
N ASN A 498 11.76 23.77 -10.27
CA ASN A 498 12.38 22.59 -10.90
C ASN A 498 13.87 22.44 -10.55
N VAL A 499 14.25 22.76 -9.31
CA VAL A 499 15.66 22.71 -8.87
C VAL A 499 15.85 21.53 -7.92
N PHE A 500 16.14 20.36 -8.50
CA PHE A 500 16.25 19.10 -7.79
C PHE A 500 17.69 18.58 -7.78
N VAL A 501 18.17 18.17 -6.61
CA VAL A 501 19.55 17.68 -6.41
C VAL A 501 19.66 16.15 -6.37
N SER A 502 18.59 15.43 -6.02
CA SER A 502 18.63 13.96 -5.99
C SER A 502 17.25 13.32 -6.10
N CYS A 503 17.13 12.21 -6.84
CA CYS A 503 15.95 11.34 -6.80
C CYS A 503 16.23 10.18 -5.84
N LEU A 504 15.33 9.89 -4.89
CA LEU A 504 15.53 8.90 -3.82
C LEU A 504 14.51 7.75 -3.84
N GLY A 505 13.78 7.57 -4.94
CA GLY A 505 12.92 6.41 -5.17
C GLY A 505 11.86 6.64 -6.25
N VAL A 506 11.36 5.53 -6.79
CA VAL A 506 10.28 5.46 -7.79
C VAL A 506 9.29 4.36 -7.41
N ALA A 507 8.00 4.56 -7.67
CA ALA A 507 6.95 3.57 -7.47
C ALA A 507 5.88 3.69 -8.56
N ALA A 508 5.50 2.57 -9.19
CA ALA A 508 4.40 2.53 -10.16
C ALA A 508 3.04 2.50 -9.44
N SER A 509 1.99 3.01 -10.10
CA SER A 509 0.61 2.88 -9.63
C SER A 509 0.12 1.42 -9.76
N PRO A 510 -0.93 0.99 -9.01
CA PRO A 510 -1.45 -0.37 -9.10
C PRO A 510 -1.91 -0.78 -10.52
N GLY A 511 -2.58 0.12 -11.23
CA GLY A 511 -2.92 -0.02 -12.65
C GLY A 511 -1.78 0.35 -13.61
N ASN A 512 -0.57 0.65 -13.10
CA ASN A 512 0.68 0.79 -13.86
C ASN A 512 0.64 1.80 -15.04
N ILE A 513 -0.25 2.80 -14.98
CA ILE A 513 -0.35 3.89 -15.97
C ILE A 513 0.33 5.18 -15.45
N ALA A 514 0.55 5.30 -14.14
CA ALA A 514 1.27 6.42 -13.53
C ALA A 514 2.51 5.95 -12.76
N LEU A 515 3.48 6.85 -12.63
CA LEU A 515 4.72 6.65 -11.86
C LEU A 515 4.88 7.81 -10.87
N ALA A 516 5.08 7.48 -9.60
CA ALA A 516 5.47 8.44 -8.57
C ALA A 516 6.98 8.39 -8.36
N MET A 517 7.61 9.56 -8.23
CA MET A 517 9.02 9.70 -7.88
C MET A 517 9.19 10.75 -6.79
N VAL A 518 10.21 10.59 -5.94
CA VAL A 518 10.51 11.55 -4.88
C VAL A 518 11.89 12.18 -5.08
N ARG A 519 11.93 13.51 -5.08
CA ARG A 519 13.15 14.31 -5.29
C ARG A 519 13.41 15.24 -4.11
N ASN A 520 14.68 15.41 -3.74
CA ASN A 520 15.11 16.49 -2.85
C ASN A 520 15.26 17.79 -3.65
N VAL A 521 14.78 18.89 -3.08
CA VAL A 521 14.94 20.24 -3.64
C VAL A 521 16.28 20.81 -3.20
N ASP A 522 16.94 21.59 -4.05
CA ASP A 522 18.16 22.30 -3.69
C ASP A 522 17.86 23.47 -2.76
N GLY A 523 18.12 23.30 -1.46
CA GLY A 523 17.85 24.31 -0.44
C GLY A 523 18.62 25.61 -0.61
N ASP A 524 19.76 25.61 -1.33
CA ASP A 524 20.55 26.82 -1.59
C ASP A 524 19.98 27.63 -2.77
N SER A 525 19.09 27.03 -3.57
CA SER A 525 18.41 27.67 -4.71
C SER A 525 17.05 28.29 -4.37
N LEU A 526 16.48 27.91 -3.22
CA LEU A 526 15.17 28.35 -2.74
C LEU A 526 15.25 29.63 -1.93
N ASP A 527 14.15 30.40 -1.85
CA ASP A 527 14.05 31.44 -0.83
C ASP A 527 14.09 30.81 0.59
N PRO A 528 15.06 31.18 1.45
CA PRO A 528 15.26 30.53 2.75
C PRO A 528 14.24 30.95 3.83
N MET A 529 13.43 31.97 3.56
CA MET A 529 12.38 32.46 4.45
C MET A 529 11.01 31.85 4.10
N TYR A 530 10.68 31.75 2.81
CA TYR A 530 9.38 31.30 2.32
C TYR A 530 9.39 29.84 1.82
N GLU A 531 10.32 29.47 0.95
CA GLU A 531 10.29 28.20 0.23
C GLU A 531 11.04 27.08 0.97
N GLY A 532 12.31 27.31 1.34
CA GLY A 532 13.19 26.31 1.98
C GLY A 532 12.73 25.82 3.37
N ARG A 533 11.71 26.47 3.94
CA ARG A 533 11.03 26.03 5.18
C ARG A 533 9.85 25.09 4.91
N LEU A 534 9.19 25.24 3.77
CA LEU A 534 7.95 24.52 3.42
C LEU A 534 8.21 23.38 2.42
N GLN A 535 9.22 23.50 1.57
CA GLN A 535 9.54 22.59 0.48
C GLN A 535 10.99 22.09 0.60
N LYS A 536 11.18 20.88 1.12
CA LYS A 536 12.50 20.21 1.20
C LYS A 536 12.63 19.06 0.21
N ALA A 537 11.50 18.50 -0.17
CA ALA A 537 11.39 17.48 -1.20
C ALA A 537 10.05 17.62 -1.92
N VAL A 538 9.91 16.94 -3.06
CA VAL A 538 8.71 16.95 -3.89
C VAL A 538 8.42 15.53 -4.35
N VAL A 539 7.16 15.12 -4.28
CA VAL A 539 6.64 13.95 -5.00
C VAL A 539 6.12 14.44 -6.34
N GLU A 540 6.65 13.89 -7.43
CA GLU A 540 6.19 14.17 -8.79
C GLU A 540 5.48 12.94 -9.34
N LEU A 541 4.33 13.16 -9.98
CA LEU A 541 3.58 12.13 -10.70
C LEU A 541 3.74 12.34 -12.21
N LEU A 542 4.16 11.26 -12.88
CA LEU A 542 4.32 11.15 -14.32
C LEU A 542 3.30 10.16 -14.88
N TRP A 543 2.85 10.41 -16.10
CA TRP A 543 2.19 9.37 -16.89
C TRP A 543 3.26 8.48 -17.52
N ILE A 544 3.04 7.17 -17.48
CA ILE A 544 3.86 6.15 -18.14
C ILE A 544 3.05 5.32 -19.16
N GLY A 545 1.73 5.48 -19.19
CA GLY A 545 0.90 5.03 -20.31
C GLY A 545 1.32 5.71 -21.62
N GLY A 546 1.06 5.06 -22.75
CA GLY A 546 1.51 5.52 -24.07
C GLY A 546 2.97 5.20 -24.38
N GLN A 547 3.70 4.55 -23.46
CA GLN A 547 5.06 4.11 -23.72
C GLN A 547 5.08 2.92 -24.68
N GLN A 548 5.94 2.99 -25.70
CA GLN A 548 6.15 1.88 -26.64
C GLN A 548 6.71 0.66 -25.91
N LYS A 549 5.97 -0.46 -25.95
CA LYS A 549 6.37 -1.76 -25.37
C LYS A 549 7.00 -2.69 -26.39
N ASP A 550 6.51 -2.66 -27.63
CA ASP A 550 7.01 -3.46 -28.73
C ASP A 550 7.60 -2.57 -29.82
N ILE A 551 8.87 -2.82 -30.16
CA ILE A 551 9.55 -2.17 -31.29
C ILE A 551 9.05 -2.74 -32.64
N LEU A 552 8.47 -3.95 -32.62
CA LEU A 552 8.15 -4.75 -33.81
C LEU A 552 6.66 -4.83 -34.16
N SER A 553 5.75 -4.43 -33.27
CA SER A 553 4.30 -4.53 -33.52
C SER A 553 3.77 -3.34 -34.33
N SER A 554 4.08 -3.30 -35.62
CA SER A 554 3.38 -2.42 -36.58
C SER A 554 1.98 -2.98 -36.92
N SER A 555 1.17 -3.26 -35.90
CA SER A 555 -0.25 -3.54 -36.08
C SER A 555 -0.97 -2.22 -36.30
N SER A 556 -1.31 -1.93 -37.55
CA SER A 556 -2.15 -0.80 -37.91
C SER A 556 -3.51 -0.92 -37.21
N SER A 557 -3.81 -0.04 -36.27
CA SER A 557 -5.19 0.22 -35.87
C SER A 557 -5.86 1.07 -36.95
N ASP A 558 -7.16 0.87 -37.19
CA ASP A 558 -7.92 1.68 -38.16
C ASP A 558 -8.19 3.12 -37.67
N PHE A 559 -7.69 3.49 -36.49
CA PHE A 559 -7.83 4.86 -35.98
C PHE A 559 -6.78 5.77 -36.63
N ALA A 560 -7.06 6.17 -37.87
CA ALA A 560 -6.33 7.18 -38.62
C ALA A 560 -6.50 8.57 -37.97
N SER A 561 -5.90 8.76 -36.80
CA SER A 561 -5.86 10.05 -36.12
C SER A 561 -4.79 10.96 -36.72
N GLU A 562 -5.24 12.12 -37.17
CA GLU A 562 -4.39 13.30 -37.24
C GLU A 562 -3.81 13.57 -35.83
N ALA A 563 -2.50 13.79 -35.75
CA ALA A 563 -1.82 14.12 -34.50
C ALA A 563 -2.44 15.37 -33.87
N PHE A 564 -2.75 15.33 -32.57
CA PHE A 564 -3.34 16.45 -31.83
C PHE A 564 -2.65 16.66 -30.49
N LEU A 565 -2.58 17.91 -30.03
CA LEU A 565 -2.02 18.29 -28.71
C LEU A 565 -0.65 17.65 -28.43
N ASP A 566 0.28 17.76 -29.39
CA ASP A 566 1.64 17.21 -29.39
C ASP A 566 1.77 15.67 -29.31
N PHE A 567 0.66 14.93 -29.20
CA PHE A 567 0.66 13.46 -29.26
C PHE A 567 0.89 12.93 -30.67
N SER A 568 1.78 11.96 -30.81
CA SER A 568 1.91 11.19 -32.06
C SER A 568 0.81 10.13 -32.19
N ALA A 569 0.44 9.76 -33.41
CA ALA A 569 -0.55 8.70 -33.65
C ALA A 569 -0.11 7.36 -33.02
N ASN A 570 1.20 7.06 -32.99
CA ASN A 570 1.74 5.88 -32.34
C ASN A 570 1.55 5.92 -30.81
N GLU A 571 1.80 7.07 -30.18
CA GLU A 571 1.62 7.27 -28.74
C GLU A 571 0.15 7.09 -28.33
N LEU A 572 -0.80 7.59 -29.14
CA LEU A 572 -2.23 7.37 -28.92
C LEU A 572 -2.61 5.88 -29.05
N ASN A 573 -2.06 5.17 -30.04
CA ASN A 573 -2.26 3.72 -30.18
C ASN A 573 -1.69 2.94 -28.98
N TYR A 574 -0.56 3.36 -28.40
CA TYR A 574 -0.04 2.77 -27.16
C TYR A 574 -0.95 3.07 -25.97
N TRP A 575 -1.42 4.32 -25.81
CA TRP A 575 -2.39 4.69 -24.76
C TRP A 575 -3.69 3.88 -24.84
N GLU A 576 -4.23 3.70 -26.05
CA GLU A 576 -5.39 2.86 -26.32
C GLU A 576 -5.12 1.40 -25.92
N SER A 577 -4.01 0.82 -26.38
CA SER A 577 -3.60 -0.56 -26.07
C SER A 577 -3.42 -0.77 -24.56
N ASP A 578 -2.79 0.19 -23.88
CA ASP A 578 -2.55 0.16 -22.43
C ASP A 578 -3.87 0.14 -21.67
N ILE A 579 -4.75 1.12 -21.92
CA ILE A 579 -6.02 1.25 -21.22
C ILE A 579 -6.88 0.00 -21.44
N LEU A 580 -6.98 -0.50 -22.69
CA LEU A 580 -7.73 -1.71 -23.01
C LEU A 580 -7.17 -2.95 -22.29
N TRP A 581 -5.84 -3.12 -22.26
CA TRP A 581 -5.18 -4.24 -21.58
C TRP A 581 -5.38 -4.21 -20.06
N TYR A 582 -5.37 -3.02 -19.44
CA TYR A 582 -5.66 -2.96 -18.00
C TYR A 582 -7.13 -3.21 -17.68
N LEU A 583 -8.07 -2.73 -18.51
CA LEU A 583 -9.49 -2.97 -18.30
C LEU A 583 -9.84 -4.47 -18.32
N THR A 584 -9.14 -5.29 -19.12
CA THR A 584 -9.28 -6.76 -19.08
C THR A 584 -8.54 -7.38 -17.88
N LYS A 585 -7.37 -6.87 -17.46
CA LYS A 585 -6.65 -7.36 -16.26
C LYS A 585 -7.50 -7.30 -14.97
N TYR A 586 -8.43 -6.35 -14.88
CA TYR A 586 -9.38 -6.28 -13.75
C TYR A 586 -10.45 -7.38 -13.75
N GLU A 587 -10.54 -8.26 -14.75
CA GLU A 587 -11.42 -9.43 -14.69
C GLU A 587 -10.95 -10.47 -13.67
N ASN A 588 -9.62 -10.63 -13.48
CA ASN A 588 -9.10 -11.54 -12.45
C ASN A 588 -9.55 -11.08 -11.04
N LEU A 589 -10.12 -12.01 -10.27
CA LEU A 589 -10.63 -11.82 -8.92
C LEU A 589 -9.56 -11.38 -7.92
N ASP A 590 -8.33 -11.85 -8.08
CA ASP A 590 -7.20 -11.61 -7.16
C ASP A 590 -6.76 -10.14 -7.16
N ASN A 591 -6.94 -9.45 -8.29
CA ASN A 591 -6.64 -8.03 -8.40
C ASN A 591 -7.72 -7.22 -7.65
N PRO A 592 -7.36 -6.27 -6.76
CA PRO A 592 -8.34 -5.34 -6.21
C PRO A 592 -8.79 -4.33 -7.30
N LEU A 593 -10.05 -3.88 -7.26
CA LEU A 593 -10.61 -2.91 -8.22
C LEU A 593 -10.15 -1.47 -7.92
N VAL A 594 -8.86 -1.20 -8.14
CA VAL A 594 -8.18 0.06 -7.79
C VAL A 594 -7.83 0.83 -9.07
N VAL A 595 -8.88 1.22 -9.78
CA VAL A 595 -8.81 1.80 -11.13
C VAL A 595 -8.55 3.31 -11.18
N TRP A 596 -7.88 3.88 -10.17
CA TRP A 596 -7.71 5.34 -10.05
C TRP A 596 -6.97 5.94 -11.24
N ASP A 597 -5.87 5.33 -11.67
CA ASP A 597 -5.00 5.82 -12.73
C ASP A 597 -5.68 5.77 -14.10
N ILE A 598 -6.40 4.68 -14.42
CA ILE A 598 -7.24 4.58 -15.63
C ILE A 598 -8.35 5.64 -15.62
N VAL A 599 -9.05 5.79 -14.50
CA VAL A 599 -10.11 6.81 -14.37
C VAL A 599 -9.54 8.22 -14.53
N ALA A 600 -8.38 8.51 -13.94
CA ALA A 600 -7.71 9.80 -14.05
C ALA A 600 -7.20 10.06 -15.48
N ALA A 601 -6.61 9.07 -16.14
CA ALA A 601 -6.18 9.16 -17.54
C ALA A 601 -7.38 9.38 -18.48
N LEU A 602 -8.44 8.59 -18.35
CA LEU A 602 -9.67 8.74 -19.14
C LEU A 602 -10.36 10.09 -18.88
N LEU A 603 -10.36 10.60 -17.64
CA LEU A 603 -10.86 11.95 -17.35
C LEU A 603 -10.02 13.05 -18.00
N ALA A 604 -8.70 12.88 -17.97
CA ALA A 604 -7.78 13.82 -18.58
C ALA A 604 -7.93 13.84 -20.12
N PHE A 605 -8.05 12.66 -20.75
CA PHE A 605 -8.41 12.54 -22.18
C PHE A 605 -9.84 13.01 -22.48
N LYS A 606 -10.82 12.87 -21.58
CA LYS A 606 -12.17 13.43 -21.78
C LYS A 606 -12.14 14.96 -21.89
N GLN A 607 -11.25 15.60 -21.12
CA GLN A 607 -11.06 17.05 -21.14
C GLN A 607 -10.28 17.53 -22.38
N SER A 608 -9.21 16.84 -22.77
CA SER A 608 -8.34 17.27 -23.88
C SER A 608 -8.78 16.75 -25.26
N ALA A 609 -9.34 15.54 -25.31
CA ALA A 609 -9.59 14.75 -26.52
C ALA A 609 -10.82 13.82 -26.38
N PRO A 610 -12.05 14.37 -26.24
CA PRO A 610 -13.25 13.56 -25.96
C PRO A 610 -13.50 12.46 -27.00
N LYS A 611 -13.25 12.73 -28.29
CA LYS A 611 -13.41 11.72 -29.37
C LYS A 611 -12.53 10.47 -29.18
N PHE A 612 -11.32 10.63 -28.63
CA PHE A 612 -10.42 9.51 -28.34
C PHE A 612 -10.93 8.69 -27.15
N THR A 613 -11.49 9.37 -26.14
CA THR A 613 -12.17 8.73 -25.00
C THR A 613 -13.39 7.92 -25.47
N ASP A 614 -14.23 8.51 -26.32
CA ASP A 614 -15.38 7.83 -26.92
C ASP A 614 -14.93 6.60 -27.73
N HIS A 615 -13.85 6.70 -28.52
CA HIS A 615 -13.30 5.57 -29.27
C HIS A 615 -12.85 4.42 -28.37
N ILE A 616 -12.04 4.69 -27.34
CA ILE A 616 -11.59 3.68 -26.36
C ILE A 616 -12.80 3.00 -25.72
N LEU A 617 -13.80 3.77 -25.28
CA LEU A 617 -14.98 3.24 -24.60
C LEU A 617 -15.84 2.40 -25.55
N VAL A 618 -16.10 2.85 -26.78
CA VAL A 618 -16.80 2.05 -27.80
C VAL A 618 -16.07 0.74 -28.07
N LYS A 619 -14.74 0.77 -28.19
CA LYS A 619 -13.93 -0.42 -28.45
C LYS A 619 -13.95 -1.40 -27.28
N TRP A 620 -13.71 -0.91 -26.06
CA TRP A 620 -13.80 -1.70 -24.83
C TRP A 620 -15.18 -2.34 -24.65
N LEU A 621 -16.23 -1.54 -24.80
CA LEU A 621 -17.61 -1.99 -24.64
C LEU A 621 -18.01 -3.04 -25.69
N SER A 622 -17.68 -2.81 -26.96
CA SER A 622 -18.03 -3.75 -28.03
C SER A 622 -17.30 -5.09 -27.85
N VAL A 623 -15.99 -5.07 -27.55
CA VAL A 623 -15.22 -6.30 -27.29
C VAL A 623 -15.74 -7.04 -26.05
N THR A 624 -16.02 -6.33 -24.96
CA THR A 624 -16.39 -6.96 -23.67
C THR A 624 -17.84 -7.45 -23.63
N PHE A 625 -18.79 -6.71 -24.22
CA PHE A 625 -20.23 -6.98 -24.08
C PHE A 625 -20.90 -7.53 -25.35
N LEU A 626 -20.30 -7.29 -26.54
CA LEU A 626 -20.80 -7.79 -27.83
C LEU A 626 -19.89 -8.86 -28.45
N GLY A 627 -18.68 -9.05 -27.91
CA GLY A 627 -17.73 -10.09 -28.31
C GLY A 627 -16.85 -9.75 -29.52
N SER A 628 -17.08 -8.62 -30.19
CA SER A 628 -16.26 -8.14 -31.31
C SER A 628 -16.36 -6.62 -31.45
N TYR A 629 -15.38 -6.00 -32.12
CA TYR A 629 -15.48 -4.60 -32.51
C TYR A 629 -16.37 -4.48 -33.76
N THR A 630 -17.53 -3.85 -33.62
CA THR A 630 -18.59 -3.86 -34.65
C THR A 630 -18.62 -2.61 -35.52
N GLY A 631 -17.73 -1.63 -35.30
CA GLY A 631 -17.69 -0.37 -36.07
C GLY A 631 -18.93 0.53 -35.87
N LEU A 632 -19.82 0.19 -34.94
CA LEU A 632 -21.03 0.92 -34.61
C LEU A 632 -20.73 2.27 -33.94
N SER A 633 -21.67 3.20 -34.03
CA SER A 633 -21.63 4.43 -33.26
C SER A 633 -21.83 4.17 -31.77
N ILE A 634 -21.36 5.11 -30.94
CA ILE A 634 -21.49 5.01 -29.48
C ILE A 634 -22.95 4.87 -29.02
N GLY A 635 -23.90 5.57 -29.65
CA GLY A 635 -25.31 5.45 -29.32
C GLY A 635 -25.88 4.04 -29.56
N GLU A 636 -25.59 3.46 -30.72
CA GLU A 636 -26.02 2.10 -31.07
C GLU A 636 -25.44 1.06 -30.08
N VAL A 637 -24.14 1.17 -29.77
CA VAL A 637 -23.46 0.30 -28.80
C VAL A 637 -24.10 0.38 -27.42
N LEU A 638 -24.38 1.60 -26.91
CA LEU A 638 -25.04 1.79 -25.61
C LEU A 638 -26.45 1.16 -25.57
N THR A 639 -27.20 1.19 -26.68
CA THR A 639 -28.54 0.59 -26.74
C THR A 639 -28.55 -0.93 -26.83
N CYS A 640 -27.54 -1.56 -27.44
CA CYS A 640 -27.49 -3.02 -27.62
C CYS A 640 -26.92 -3.79 -26.41
N ILE A 641 -26.10 -3.15 -25.59
CA ILE A 641 -25.41 -3.81 -24.47
C ILE A 641 -26.32 -4.37 -23.36
N PRO A 642 -27.41 -3.68 -22.93
CA PRO A 642 -28.26 -4.16 -21.84
C PRO A 642 -28.81 -5.58 -22.02
N GLU A 643 -29.04 -6.03 -23.26
CA GLU A 643 -29.51 -7.37 -23.58
C GLU A 643 -28.52 -8.47 -23.14
N ASN A 644 -27.22 -8.17 -23.15
CA ASN A 644 -26.16 -9.12 -22.85
C ASN A 644 -25.73 -9.13 -21.37
N PHE A 645 -26.17 -8.18 -20.54
CA PHE A 645 -25.77 -8.11 -19.12
C PHE A 645 -25.97 -9.42 -18.35
N SER A 646 -27.00 -10.20 -18.68
CA SER A 646 -27.24 -11.53 -18.09
C SER A 646 -26.12 -12.55 -18.30
N LYS A 647 -25.29 -12.39 -19.34
CA LYS A 647 -24.17 -13.29 -19.69
C LYS A 647 -22.83 -12.82 -19.13
N ILE A 648 -22.79 -11.60 -18.57
CA ILE A 648 -21.56 -10.87 -18.20
C ILE A 648 -21.30 -11.00 -16.70
N THR A 649 -20.03 -11.11 -16.33
CA THR A 649 -19.62 -11.26 -14.93
C THR A 649 -20.06 -10.07 -14.08
N SER A 650 -20.38 -10.28 -12.80
CA SER A 650 -20.71 -9.16 -11.90
C SER A 650 -19.57 -8.12 -11.85
N ARG A 651 -18.34 -8.58 -12.02
CA ARG A 651 -17.11 -7.79 -11.95
C ARG A 651 -16.92 -6.86 -13.14
N GLN A 652 -17.26 -7.29 -14.35
CA GLN A 652 -17.32 -6.41 -15.54
C GLN A 652 -18.46 -5.38 -15.41
N LEU A 653 -19.62 -5.74 -14.84
CA LEU A 653 -20.69 -4.78 -14.53
C LEU A 653 -20.26 -3.75 -13.47
N HIS A 654 -19.48 -4.16 -12.46
CA HIS A 654 -18.86 -3.25 -11.50
C HIS A 654 -17.92 -2.26 -12.19
N LEU A 655 -17.03 -2.73 -13.07
CA LEU A 655 -16.10 -1.88 -13.82
C LEU A 655 -16.83 -0.87 -14.71
N LEU A 656 -17.88 -1.32 -15.42
CA LEU A 656 -18.79 -0.45 -16.18
C LEU A 656 -19.38 0.65 -15.29
N ASN A 657 -19.91 0.29 -14.12
CA ASN A 657 -20.53 1.26 -13.22
C ASN A 657 -19.52 2.26 -12.64
N ILE A 658 -18.25 1.86 -12.45
CA ILE A 658 -17.18 2.81 -12.08
C ILE A 658 -16.96 3.79 -13.24
N ILE A 659 -16.78 3.32 -14.47
CA ILE A 659 -16.49 4.17 -15.64
C ILE A 659 -17.65 5.13 -15.92
N CYS A 660 -18.90 4.63 -15.91
CA CYS A 660 -20.09 5.47 -16.04
C CYS A 660 -20.12 6.57 -14.96
N ARG A 661 -19.91 6.24 -13.68
CA ARG A 661 -20.01 7.22 -12.58
C ARG A 661 -18.81 8.14 -12.44
N ARG A 662 -17.61 7.71 -12.83
CA ARG A 662 -16.36 8.45 -12.59
C ARG A 662 -15.80 9.16 -13.80
N VAL A 663 -16.00 8.61 -15.00
CA VAL A 663 -15.48 9.19 -16.25
C VAL A 663 -16.61 9.92 -16.98
N ILE A 664 -17.72 9.25 -17.27
CA ILE A 664 -18.81 9.84 -18.07
C ILE A 664 -19.63 10.85 -17.27
N LEU A 665 -20.18 10.43 -16.14
CA LEU A 665 -21.06 11.22 -15.28
C LEU A 665 -20.29 11.97 -14.17
N SER A 666 -19.01 12.26 -14.40
CA SER A 666 -18.10 12.96 -13.47
C SER A 666 -18.65 14.27 -12.90
N ASP A 667 -19.49 14.94 -13.69
CA ASP A 667 -19.94 16.31 -13.46
C ASP A 667 -21.31 16.36 -12.75
N VAL A 668 -21.95 15.19 -12.55
CA VAL A 668 -23.25 15.04 -11.86
C VAL A 668 -23.01 14.39 -10.51
N LYS A 669 -23.65 14.87 -9.43
CA LYS A 669 -23.41 14.26 -8.11
C LYS A 669 -23.98 12.85 -8.07
N ALA A 670 -23.25 11.93 -7.44
CA ALA A 670 -23.69 10.54 -7.31
C ALA A 670 -25.07 10.39 -6.63
N GLU A 671 -25.41 11.28 -5.70
CA GLU A 671 -26.71 11.32 -5.02
C GLU A 671 -27.84 11.77 -5.97
N GLU A 672 -27.60 12.72 -6.87
CA GLU A 672 -28.54 13.17 -7.90
C GLU A 672 -28.82 12.03 -8.91
N ILE A 673 -27.77 11.31 -9.32
CA ILE A 673 -27.87 10.09 -10.16
C ILE A 673 -28.72 9.03 -9.45
N ASN A 674 -28.48 8.77 -8.16
CA ASN A 674 -29.21 7.73 -7.42
C ASN A 674 -30.72 8.02 -7.32
N CYS A 675 -31.13 9.30 -7.34
CA CYS A 675 -32.51 9.72 -7.16
C CYS A 675 -33.35 9.80 -8.45
N LYS A 676 -32.79 9.41 -9.61
CA LYS A 676 -33.47 9.53 -10.93
C LYS A 676 -34.01 10.93 -11.25
N VAL A 677 -33.33 11.99 -10.80
CA VAL A 677 -33.75 13.35 -11.13
C VAL A 677 -33.52 13.60 -12.62
N ASN A 678 -34.53 14.10 -13.33
CA ASN A 678 -34.38 14.54 -14.72
C ASN A 678 -33.28 15.62 -14.80
N VAL A 679 -32.16 15.31 -15.46
CA VAL A 679 -31.02 16.22 -15.64
C VAL A 679 -31.35 17.26 -16.72
N GLY A 680 -32.32 18.14 -16.41
CA GLY A 680 -32.81 19.18 -17.30
C GLY A 680 -31.97 20.45 -17.25
N GLY A 681 -30.90 20.52 -18.06
CA GLY A 681 -30.07 21.71 -18.28
C GLY A 681 -29.84 21.97 -19.78
N PRO A 682 -29.69 23.24 -20.22
CA PRO A 682 -29.91 23.61 -21.62
C PRO A 682 -28.72 23.32 -22.56
N ALA A 683 -28.60 22.08 -23.03
CA ALA A 683 -27.76 21.70 -24.18
C ALA A 683 -28.30 20.43 -24.87
N ALA A 684 -29.32 20.57 -25.71
CA ALA A 684 -30.13 19.45 -26.22
C ALA A 684 -29.34 18.25 -26.78
N ALA A 685 -28.32 18.47 -27.60
CA ALA A 685 -27.52 17.38 -28.18
C ALA A 685 -26.55 16.70 -27.17
N LYS A 686 -26.14 17.37 -26.09
CA LYS A 686 -25.38 16.74 -25.00
C LYS A 686 -26.29 15.94 -24.07
N ALA A 687 -27.56 16.32 -23.95
CA ALA A 687 -28.53 15.67 -23.07
C ALA A 687 -28.89 14.25 -23.54
N GLU A 688 -29.06 14.02 -24.85
CA GLU A 688 -29.41 12.71 -25.40
C GLU A 688 -28.35 11.64 -25.09
N HIS A 689 -27.08 11.90 -25.42
CA HIS A 689 -26.01 10.95 -25.16
C HIS A 689 -25.80 10.70 -23.65
N LEU A 690 -25.90 11.74 -22.82
CA LEU A 690 -25.84 11.60 -21.36
C LEU A 690 -26.98 10.71 -20.82
N THR A 691 -28.16 10.81 -21.41
CA THR A 691 -29.34 10.00 -21.04
C THR A 691 -29.10 8.52 -21.31
N LEU A 692 -28.58 8.15 -22.48
CA LEU A 692 -28.23 6.76 -22.80
C LEU A 692 -27.23 6.14 -21.80
N TRP A 693 -26.22 6.92 -21.37
CA TRP A 693 -25.27 6.47 -20.35
C TRP A 693 -25.90 6.30 -18.95
N ILE A 694 -26.86 7.15 -18.60
CA ILE A 694 -27.64 7.04 -17.36
C ILE A 694 -28.55 5.80 -17.40
N GLU A 695 -29.21 5.54 -18.53
CA GLU A 695 -30.05 4.35 -18.75
C GLU A 695 -29.24 3.04 -18.71
N LEU A 696 -28.05 3.04 -19.32
CA LEU A 696 -27.11 1.90 -19.26
C LEU A 696 -26.67 1.63 -17.82
N LEU A 697 -26.28 2.67 -17.07
CA LEU A 697 -25.90 2.57 -15.67
C LEU A 697 -27.06 2.03 -14.81
N PHE A 698 -28.28 2.54 -14.97
CA PHE A 698 -29.44 2.03 -14.24
C PHE A 698 -29.76 0.58 -14.59
N SER A 699 -29.60 0.18 -15.86
CA SER A 699 -29.82 -1.20 -16.30
C SER A 699 -28.80 -2.16 -15.68
N SER A 700 -27.53 -1.75 -15.61
CA SER A 700 -26.46 -2.51 -14.94
C SER A 700 -26.66 -2.59 -13.42
N GLU A 701 -27.00 -1.48 -12.76
CA GLU A 701 -27.30 -1.47 -11.33
C GLU A 701 -28.58 -2.24 -10.98
N LYS A 702 -29.56 -2.31 -11.89
CA LYS A 702 -30.74 -3.17 -11.76
C LYS A 702 -30.35 -4.65 -11.81
N GLU A 703 -29.59 -5.07 -12.82
CA GLU A 703 -29.07 -6.44 -12.96
C GLU A 703 -28.28 -6.87 -11.70
N LEU A 704 -27.38 -6.03 -11.19
CA LEU A 704 -26.64 -6.31 -9.95
C LEU A 704 -27.55 -6.39 -8.71
N ARG A 705 -28.59 -5.55 -8.63
CA ARG A 705 -29.60 -5.62 -7.55
C ARG A 705 -30.42 -6.91 -7.64
N GLU A 706 -30.81 -7.33 -8.84
CA GLU A 706 -31.50 -8.60 -9.07
C GLU A 706 -30.65 -9.80 -8.64
N ARG A 707 -29.34 -9.82 -8.97
CA ARG A 707 -28.39 -10.86 -8.52
C ARG A 707 -28.28 -10.92 -6.99
N LEU A 708 -28.12 -9.76 -6.33
CA LEU A 708 -28.07 -9.66 -4.87
C LEU A 708 -29.36 -10.15 -4.20
N VAL A 709 -30.52 -9.73 -4.70
CA VAL A 709 -31.82 -10.12 -4.16
C VAL A 709 -32.07 -11.61 -4.38
N GLY A 710 -31.86 -12.14 -5.58
CA GLY A 710 -32.04 -13.57 -5.87
C GLY A 710 -31.17 -14.46 -4.98
N PHE A 711 -29.89 -14.11 -4.82
CA PHE A 711 -28.97 -14.81 -3.92
C PHE A 711 -29.45 -14.75 -2.46
N SER A 712 -29.96 -13.60 -2.02
CA SER A 712 -30.44 -13.42 -0.65
C SER A 712 -31.71 -14.23 -0.36
N LEU A 713 -32.67 -14.24 -1.28
CA LEU A 713 -33.91 -15.02 -1.13
C LEU A 713 -33.63 -16.53 -1.18
N ALA A 714 -32.76 -16.99 -2.07
CA ALA A 714 -32.36 -18.40 -2.14
C ALA A 714 -31.61 -18.86 -0.89
N THR A 715 -30.63 -18.06 -0.41
CA THR A 715 -29.92 -18.34 0.84
C THR A 715 -30.88 -18.41 2.03
N PHE A 716 -31.87 -17.51 2.10
CA PHE A 716 -32.89 -17.51 3.13
C PHE A 716 -33.75 -18.79 3.10
N ILE A 717 -34.23 -19.20 1.92
CA ILE A 717 -34.99 -20.46 1.75
C ILE A 717 -34.16 -21.67 2.20
N ASN A 718 -32.91 -21.78 1.76
CA ASN A 718 -32.04 -22.90 2.14
C ASN A 718 -31.69 -22.90 3.64
N SER A 719 -31.56 -21.72 4.26
CA SER A 719 -31.32 -21.61 5.70
C SER A 719 -32.51 -22.07 6.56
N LEU A 720 -33.74 -22.00 6.02
CA LEU A 720 -34.96 -22.44 6.71
C LEU A 720 -35.18 -23.96 6.65
N SER A 721 -34.57 -24.66 5.69
CA SER A 721 -34.56 -26.14 5.67
C SER A 721 -33.60 -26.75 6.69
N ASP A 722 -32.56 -26.01 7.10
CA ASP A 722 -31.65 -26.42 8.16
C ASP A 722 -32.27 -26.12 9.53
N SER A 723 -32.73 -27.16 10.25
CA SER A 723 -33.42 -27.06 11.55
C SER A 723 -32.57 -26.58 12.74
N THR A 724 -31.40 -25.98 12.49
CA THR A 724 -30.52 -25.44 13.54
C THR A 724 -30.61 -23.92 13.59
N THR A 725 -30.94 -23.37 14.76
CA THR A 725 -30.86 -21.93 15.05
C THR A 725 -29.42 -21.45 14.98
N LYS A 726 -28.96 -21.08 13.78
CA LYS A 726 -27.61 -20.57 13.55
C LYS A 726 -27.46 -19.17 14.14
N ILE A 727 -26.75 -19.10 15.26
CA ILE A 727 -26.27 -17.83 15.84
C ILE A 727 -25.41 -17.12 14.78
N SER A 728 -25.58 -15.81 14.62
CA SER A 728 -24.82 -15.03 13.65
C SER A 728 -23.33 -15.01 14.01
N ARG A 729 -22.53 -15.78 13.27
CA ARG A 729 -21.07 -15.84 13.47
C ARG A 729 -20.42 -14.56 12.89
N PRO A 730 -19.57 -13.84 13.64
CA PRO A 730 -18.85 -12.67 13.11
C PRO A 730 -18.05 -13.01 11.86
N GLY A 731 -18.06 -12.11 10.87
CA GLY A 731 -17.39 -12.29 9.57
C GLY A 731 -18.21 -13.00 8.50
N TYR A 732 -19.19 -13.80 8.90
CA TYR A 732 -20.03 -14.56 7.99
C TYR A 732 -21.31 -13.81 7.63
N TRP A 733 -21.76 -14.03 6.40
CA TRP A 733 -22.89 -13.35 5.80
C TRP A 733 -24.20 -14.10 6.05
N TYR A 734 -25.23 -13.35 6.40
CA TYR A 734 -26.59 -13.85 6.54
C TYR A 734 -27.55 -12.90 5.82
N PRO A 735 -28.62 -13.39 5.17
CA PRO A 735 -29.61 -12.56 4.49
C PRO A 735 -30.39 -11.71 5.51
N VAL A 736 -30.28 -10.39 5.39
CA VAL A 736 -30.96 -9.39 6.22
C VAL A 736 -31.80 -8.49 5.32
N GLY A 737 -32.98 -8.08 5.77
CA GLY A 737 -33.89 -7.20 5.00
C GLY A 737 -34.71 -7.92 3.92
N VAL A 738 -34.96 -9.21 4.11
CA VAL A 738 -35.75 -10.06 3.19
C VAL A 738 -37.14 -9.47 2.89
N GLU A 739 -37.76 -8.78 3.85
CA GLU A 739 -39.06 -8.09 3.66
C GLU A 739 -38.95 -6.90 2.72
N GLN A 740 -37.93 -6.05 2.90
CA GLN A 740 -37.65 -4.91 2.05
C GLN A 740 -37.33 -5.37 0.62
N MET A 741 -36.66 -6.52 0.46
CA MET A 741 -36.44 -7.14 -0.85
C MET A 741 -37.73 -7.69 -1.50
N GLU A 742 -38.64 -8.30 -0.73
CA GLU A 742 -39.97 -8.70 -1.23
C GLU A 742 -40.82 -7.50 -1.65
N LEU A 743 -40.79 -6.40 -0.89
CA LEU A 743 -41.46 -5.14 -1.23
C LEU A 743 -40.85 -4.51 -2.49
N TRP A 744 -39.52 -4.53 -2.62
CA TRP A 744 -38.85 -4.07 -3.84
C TRP A 744 -39.26 -4.87 -5.09
N ILE A 745 -39.37 -6.20 -4.98
CA ILE A 745 -39.90 -7.06 -6.07
C ILE A 745 -41.34 -6.69 -6.40
N ALA A 746 -42.19 -6.45 -5.39
CA ALA A 746 -43.59 -6.08 -5.59
C ALA A 746 -43.74 -4.72 -6.31
N LEU A 747 -42.94 -3.71 -5.96
CA LEU A 747 -42.92 -2.40 -6.62
C LEU A 747 -42.39 -2.46 -8.06
N ASN A 748 -41.55 -3.43 -8.39
CA ASN A 748 -40.90 -3.58 -9.70
C ASN A 748 -41.44 -4.80 -10.47
N HIS A 749 -42.64 -5.28 -10.14
CA HIS A 749 -43.19 -6.55 -10.59
C HIS A 749 -43.14 -6.77 -12.11
N ASP A 750 -43.43 -5.74 -12.89
CA ASP A 750 -43.48 -5.84 -14.35
C ASP A 750 -42.10 -5.73 -15.02
N CYS A 751 -41.07 -5.36 -14.24
CA CYS A 751 -39.70 -5.17 -14.70
C CYS A 751 -38.72 -6.24 -14.21
N VAL A 752 -39.01 -6.95 -13.11
CA VAL A 752 -38.13 -8.03 -12.59
C VAL A 752 -38.35 -9.35 -13.32
N ARG A 753 -37.29 -10.16 -13.42
CA ARG A 753 -37.34 -11.52 -14.00
C ARG A 753 -38.23 -12.45 -13.19
N ASP A 754 -38.94 -13.35 -13.88
CA ASP A 754 -39.94 -14.24 -13.26
C ASP A 754 -39.38 -15.17 -12.18
N GLN A 755 -38.11 -15.56 -12.28
CA GLN A 755 -37.43 -16.35 -11.26
C GLN A 755 -37.41 -15.66 -9.88
N LEU A 756 -37.25 -14.33 -9.83
CA LEU A 756 -37.33 -13.59 -8.57
C LEU A 756 -38.75 -13.56 -8.01
N LYS A 757 -39.76 -13.51 -8.88
CA LYS A 757 -41.18 -13.61 -8.49
C LYS A 757 -41.49 -14.97 -7.88
N VAL A 758 -40.93 -16.05 -8.46
CA VAL A 758 -41.03 -17.42 -7.92
C VAL A 758 -40.39 -17.49 -6.54
N LEU A 759 -39.14 -17.04 -6.37
CA LEU A 759 -38.43 -17.03 -5.08
C LEU A 759 -39.17 -16.22 -4.01
N ALA A 760 -39.66 -15.01 -4.34
CA ALA A 760 -40.47 -14.21 -3.43
C ALA A 760 -41.79 -14.90 -3.04
N SER A 761 -42.45 -15.60 -3.98
CA SER A 761 -43.64 -16.39 -3.68
C SER A 761 -43.36 -17.56 -2.71
N GLU A 762 -42.17 -18.15 -2.78
CA GLU A 762 -41.73 -19.22 -1.88
C GLU A 762 -41.37 -18.69 -0.50
N VAL A 763 -40.64 -17.57 -0.40
CA VAL A 763 -40.33 -16.88 0.86
C VAL A 763 -41.63 -16.57 1.62
N ARG A 764 -42.63 -16.00 0.92
CA ARG A 764 -43.96 -15.72 1.48
C ARG A 764 -44.69 -16.97 1.97
N LYS A 765 -44.55 -18.12 1.29
CA LYS A 765 -45.11 -19.41 1.74
C LYS A 765 -44.43 -19.91 3.01
N HIS A 766 -43.10 -19.76 3.13
CA HIS A 766 -42.35 -20.19 4.32
C HIS A 766 -42.61 -19.28 5.52
N LYS A 767 -42.60 -17.95 5.36
CA LYS A 767 -42.94 -16.99 6.44
C LYS A 767 -44.31 -17.27 7.06
N ARG A 768 -45.33 -17.55 6.24
CA ARG A 768 -46.68 -17.93 6.72
C ARG A 768 -46.72 -19.21 7.55
N ARG A 769 -45.71 -20.09 7.45
CA ARG A 769 -45.59 -21.31 8.26
C ARG A 769 -44.87 -21.10 9.59
N LEU A 770 -44.05 -20.05 9.73
CA LEU A 770 -43.20 -19.88 10.92
C LEU A 770 -43.86 -19.13 12.09
N GLN A 771 -44.81 -18.21 11.84
CA GLN A 771 -45.48 -17.40 12.88
C GLN A 771 -44.59 -16.93 14.06
N SER A 772 -43.38 -16.43 13.77
CA SER A 772 -42.49 -15.87 14.78
C SER A 772 -42.53 -14.34 14.79
N SER A 773 -42.58 -13.75 15.98
CA SER A 773 -42.79 -12.31 16.22
C SER A 773 -41.58 -11.43 15.91
N GLU A 774 -40.47 -11.98 15.39
CA GLU A 774 -39.25 -11.24 15.06
C GLU A 774 -39.23 -10.68 13.62
N TYR A 775 -40.14 -11.17 12.75
CA TYR A 775 -40.21 -10.81 11.32
C TYR A 775 -41.51 -10.06 10.98
N GLY A 776 -41.76 -8.97 11.72
CA GLY A 776 -42.97 -8.16 11.59
C GLY A 776 -42.90 -6.77 12.21
N VAL A 777 -41.69 -6.26 12.47
CA VAL A 777 -41.50 -4.90 12.97
C VAL A 777 -41.42 -3.96 11.77
N GLU A 778 -42.44 -3.13 11.59
CA GLU A 778 -42.41 -2.02 10.63
C GLU A 778 -41.17 -1.16 10.90
N GLU A 779 -40.45 -0.76 9.85
CA GLU A 779 -39.24 0.05 10.01
C GLU A 779 -39.60 1.38 10.68
N GLN A 780 -38.82 1.80 11.68
CA GLN A 780 -39.05 3.02 12.44
C GLN A 780 -38.01 4.09 12.08
N CYS A 781 -38.42 5.35 12.14
CA CYS A 781 -37.53 6.48 11.91
C CYS A 781 -36.54 6.64 13.07
N ILE A 782 -35.24 6.71 12.76
CA ILE A 782 -34.18 6.88 13.77
C ILE A 782 -34.23 8.22 14.53
N TYR A 783 -35.05 9.18 14.08
CA TYR A 783 -35.18 10.52 14.67
C TYR A 783 -36.49 10.74 15.43
N CYS A 784 -37.63 10.24 14.91
CA CYS A 784 -38.95 10.42 15.52
C CYS A 784 -39.68 9.12 15.90
N SER A 785 -39.11 7.94 15.63
CA SER A 785 -39.70 6.61 15.89
C SER A 785 -41.03 6.29 15.19
N GLU A 786 -41.56 7.19 14.36
CA GLU A 786 -42.70 6.93 13.46
C GLU A 786 -42.39 5.84 12.42
N SER A 787 -43.43 5.19 11.92
CA SER A 787 -43.32 4.14 10.89
C SER A 787 -42.80 4.69 9.55
N VAL A 788 -42.21 3.80 8.76
CA VAL A 788 -41.47 4.13 7.54
C VAL A 788 -41.93 3.20 6.42
N THR A 789 -42.42 3.78 5.32
CA THR A 789 -42.79 3.00 4.13
C THR A 789 -41.56 2.62 3.28
N PHE A 790 -41.73 1.55 2.52
CA PHE A 790 -40.77 1.16 1.50
C PHE A 790 -41.14 1.81 0.18
N ASP A 791 -40.63 3.03 -0.06
CA ASP A 791 -40.89 3.77 -1.30
C ASP A 791 -39.77 3.57 -2.34
N SER A 792 -38.52 3.41 -1.87
CA SER A 792 -37.30 3.34 -2.68
C SER A 792 -36.27 2.44 -1.99
N PRO A 793 -35.38 1.73 -2.71
CA PRO A 793 -34.30 0.95 -2.11
C PRO A 793 -33.12 1.80 -1.60
N GLU A 794 -33.05 3.09 -1.91
CA GLU A 794 -31.91 3.97 -1.57
C GLU A 794 -32.25 4.96 -0.43
N VAL A 795 -33.50 5.43 -0.37
CA VAL A 795 -33.97 6.51 0.52
C VAL A 795 -35.28 6.10 1.18
N ALA A 796 -35.48 6.53 2.43
CA ALA A 796 -36.71 6.36 3.19
C ALA A 796 -37.17 7.69 3.80
N HIS A 797 -38.48 7.84 3.98
CA HIS A 797 -39.11 8.97 4.66
C HIS A 797 -40.01 8.45 5.78
N CYS A 798 -40.08 9.17 6.91
CA CYS A 798 -41.02 8.83 7.98
C CYS A 798 -42.47 9.21 7.59
N GLN A 799 -43.45 8.39 7.98
CA GLN A 799 -44.86 8.79 7.90
C GLN A 799 -45.11 9.98 8.84
N CYS A 800 -45.97 10.91 8.40
CA CYS A 800 -46.40 12.04 9.21
C CYS A 800 -47.74 11.70 9.87
N SER A 801 -47.78 11.57 11.20
CA SER A 801 -49.01 11.36 11.95
C SER A 801 -49.78 12.68 12.08
N ASN A 802 -51.05 12.68 11.65
CA ASN A 802 -51.92 13.87 11.67
C ASN A 802 -52.19 14.36 13.11
N SER A 803 -51.36 15.27 13.62
CA SER A 803 -51.59 16.01 14.87
C SER A 803 -51.28 17.49 14.64
N THR A 804 -52.13 18.38 15.12
CA THR A 804 -52.40 19.67 14.45
C THR A 804 -51.46 20.84 14.77
N ASP A 805 -50.30 20.64 15.40
CA ASP A 805 -49.47 21.76 15.84
C ASP A 805 -47.95 21.54 15.77
N LYS A 806 -47.26 22.60 15.35
CA LYS A 806 -45.80 22.78 15.09
C LYS A 806 -45.31 22.29 13.72
N THR A 807 -44.32 23.03 13.20
CA THR A 807 -43.71 22.88 11.88
C THR A 807 -43.12 21.49 11.66
N PHE A 808 -43.83 20.66 10.90
CA PHE A 808 -43.44 19.27 10.61
C PHE A 808 -42.17 19.21 9.75
N GLN A 809 -41.23 18.35 10.14
CA GLN A 809 -40.02 18.08 9.38
C GLN A 809 -40.00 16.59 9.03
N ILE A 810 -40.24 16.27 7.75
CA ILE A 810 -40.16 14.90 7.26
C ILE A 810 -38.68 14.50 7.24
N HIS A 811 -38.31 13.49 8.03
CA HIS A 811 -36.95 13.00 8.11
C HIS A 811 -36.62 12.11 6.92
N GLN A 812 -35.66 12.54 6.10
CA GLN A 812 -35.05 11.71 5.06
C GLN A 812 -33.94 10.83 5.66
N MET A 813 -33.95 9.55 5.33
CA MET A 813 -32.97 8.57 5.82
C MET A 813 -32.39 7.76 4.66
N ALA A 814 -31.15 7.28 4.79
CA ALA A 814 -30.54 6.39 3.81
C ALA A 814 -30.88 4.93 4.12
N ARG A 815 -31.15 4.14 3.06
CA ARG A 815 -31.28 2.69 3.16
C ARG A 815 -29.94 2.00 2.86
N CYS A 816 -29.75 0.81 3.41
CA CYS A 816 -28.56 0.02 3.23
C CYS A 816 -28.52 -0.59 1.82
N ALA A 817 -27.46 -0.34 1.07
CA ALA A 817 -27.25 -0.87 -0.28
C ALA A 817 -27.26 -2.41 -0.39
N VAL A 818 -27.17 -3.12 0.75
CA VAL A 818 -27.13 -4.59 0.83
C VAL A 818 -28.47 -5.16 1.30
N SER A 819 -29.00 -4.70 2.44
CA SER A 819 -30.26 -5.22 3.01
C SER A 819 -31.50 -4.42 2.64
N MET A 820 -31.37 -3.27 1.98
CA MET A 820 -32.44 -2.29 1.72
C MET A 820 -33.14 -1.72 2.97
N GLN A 821 -32.72 -2.10 4.18
CA GLN A 821 -33.27 -1.57 5.43
C GLN A 821 -32.78 -0.14 5.73
N VAL A 822 -33.55 0.62 6.50
CA VAL A 822 -33.14 1.93 7.04
C VAL A 822 -31.81 1.78 7.80
N CYS A 823 -30.84 2.63 7.49
CA CYS A 823 -29.55 2.61 8.17
C CYS A 823 -29.69 3.13 9.62
N PRO A 824 -28.97 2.54 10.61
CA PRO A 824 -28.76 3.18 11.90
C PRO A 824 -27.96 4.49 11.71
N ALA A 825 -27.97 5.36 12.71
CA ALA A 825 -27.36 6.69 12.63
C ALA A 825 -25.88 6.65 12.18
N ILE A 826 -25.00 6.08 13.01
CA ILE A 826 -23.55 5.93 12.80
C ILE A 826 -23.10 4.69 13.61
N PRO A 827 -22.10 3.89 13.16
CA PRO A 827 -21.30 4.06 11.94
C PRO A 827 -21.83 3.27 10.74
N LEU A 828 -21.50 3.77 9.54
CA LEU A 828 -21.91 3.18 8.27
C LEU A 828 -20.72 3.05 7.32
N TRP A 829 -20.70 1.96 6.57
CA TRP A 829 -19.81 1.78 5.43
C TRP A 829 -20.30 2.67 4.30
N PHE A 830 -19.37 3.29 3.58
CA PHE A 830 -19.65 4.30 2.56
C PHE A 830 -18.84 4.02 1.29
N CYS A 831 -19.52 3.99 0.14
CA CYS A 831 -18.87 3.88 -1.16
C CYS A 831 -18.53 5.27 -1.70
N LYS A 832 -17.23 5.58 -1.83
CA LYS A 832 -16.77 6.84 -2.45
C LYS A 832 -17.23 7.02 -3.91
N CYS A 833 -17.66 5.96 -4.61
CA CYS A 833 -18.02 5.98 -6.04
C CYS A 833 -19.49 6.34 -6.28
N CYS A 834 -20.43 5.66 -5.61
CA CYS A 834 -21.87 5.90 -5.77
C CYS A 834 -22.52 6.61 -4.58
N CYS A 835 -21.74 7.01 -3.56
CA CYS A 835 -22.19 7.62 -2.30
C CYS A 835 -23.20 6.79 -1.48
N ARG A 836 -23.48 5.54 -1.87
CA ARG A 836 -24.35 4.62 -1.12
C ARG A 836 -23.72 4.20 0.20
N ARG A 837 -24.60 3.92 1.16
CA ARG A 837 -24.26 3.51 2.53
C ARG A 837 -24.64 2.04 2.77
N ALA A 838 -23.92 1.37 3.66
CA ALA A 838 -24.24 0.02 4.07
C ALA A 838 -24.00 -0.19 5.58
N SER A 839 -24.99 -0.75 6.27
CA SER A 839 -24.90 -1.18 7.67
C SER A 839 -24.48 -2.64 7.80
N LYS A 840 -24.68 -3.44 6.76
CA LYS A 840 -24.23 -4.83 6.63
C LYS A 840 -23.37 -4.98 5.37
N LEU A 841 -22.39 -5.88 5.43
CA LEU A 841 -21.52 -6.16 4.29
C LEU A 841 -22.18 -7.16 3.32
N PRO A 842 -21.90 -7.11 2.01
CA PRO A 842 -22.35 -8.12 1.06
C PRO A 842 -21.53 -9.42 1.16
N PRO A 843 -22.08 -10.55 0.65
CA PRO A 843 -21.34 -11.81 0.54
C PRO A 843 -20.30 -11.73 -0.57
N GLU A 844 -19.16 -12.39 -0.38
CA GLU A 844 -18.08 -12.45 -1.37
C GLU A 844 -18.55 -13.01 -2.72
N THR A 845 -19.42 -14.02 -2.71
CA THR A 845 -19.93 -14.71 -3.91
C THR A 845 -20.60 -13.76 -4.91
N LEU A 846 -21.15 -12.62 -4.46
CA LEU A 846 -21.77 -11.62 -5.34
C LEU A 846 -20.80 -11.08 -6.40
N PHE A 847 -19.52 -10.93 -6.02
CA PHE A 847 -18.46 -10.35 -6.85
C PHE A 847 -17.86 -11.38 -7.83
N THR A 848 -18.10 -12.68 -7.60
CA THR A 848 -17.54 -13.79 -8.37
C THR A 848 -18.55 -14.45 -9.31
N LEU A 849 -19.80 -13.97 -9.38
CA LEU A 849 -20.82 -14.54 -10.28
C LEU A 849 -20.42 -14.33 -11.76
N PRO A 850 -20.36 -15.40 -12.58
CA PRO A 850 -19.98 -15.30 -13.99
C PRO A 850 -21.08 -14.68 -14.88
N GLY A 851 -22.32 -14.64 -14.39
CA GLY A 851 -23.49 -14.13 -15.09
C GLY A 851 -24.71 -14.11 -14.17
N TYR A 852 -25.89 -13.92 -14.75
CA TYR A 852 -27.16 -14.07 -14.05
C TYR A 852 -27.41 -15.57 -13.77
N PRO A 853 -27.58 -16.00 -12.50
CA PRO A 853 -27.80 -17.41 -12.19
C PRO A 853 -29.05 -18.00 -12.83
N LEU A 854 -28.90 -19.12 -13.54
CA LEU A 854 -30.05 -19.90 -14.05
C LEU A 854 -30.86 -20.53 -12.91
N ASP A 855 -30.19 -20.95 -11.83
CA ASP A 855 -30.82 -21.32 -10.57
C ASP A 855 -30.02 -20.82 -9.37
N PHE A 856 -30.60 -19.92 -8.59
CA PHE A 856 -30.00 -19.41 -7.35
C PHE A 856 -29.92 -20.46 -6.24
N LYS A 857 -30.76 -21.51 -6.24
CA LYS A 857 -30.76 -22.54 -5.19
C LYS A 857 -29.53 -23.44 -5.29
N SER A 858 -29.18 -23.90 -6.49
CA SER A 858 -27.98 -24.70 -6.75
C SER A 858 -26.67 -24.03 -6.27
N LEU A 859 -26.57 -22.70 -6.37
CA LEU A 859 -25.44 -21.91 -5.86
C LEU A 859 -25.34 -21.92 -4.33
N THR A 860 -26.46 -22.11 -3.63
CA THR A 860 -26.57 -22.12 -2.17
C THR A 860 -26.76 -23.52 -1.57
N GLU A 861 -26.86 -24.57 -2.39
CA GLU A 861 -26.92 -25.97 -1.94
C GLU A 861 -25.52 -26.58 -1.74
N SER A 862 -24.53 -26.15 -2.53
CA SER A 862 -23.16 -26.70 -2.52
C SER A 862 -22.18 -26.00 -1.56
N SER A 863 -22.55 -24.85 -1.00
CA SER A 863 -21.60 -23.88 -0.42
C SER A 863 -21.88 -23.46 1.04
N VAL A 864 -23.04 -23.79 1.61
CA VAL A 864 -23.54 -23.05 2.79
C VAL A 864 -23.40 -23.82 4.11
N LYS A 865 -22.31 -23.53 4.82
CA LYS A 865 -22.40 -23.29 6.27
C LYS A 865 -21.93 -21.89 6.66
N ASP A 866 -20.92 -21.37 5.96
CA ASP A 866 -20.15 -20.19 6.37
C ASP A 866 -19.73 -19.38 5.12
N ILE A 867 -20.55 -18.42 4.67
CA ILE A 867 -20.24 -17.52 3.53
C ILE A 867 -19.46 -16.29 4.02
N PRO A 868 -18.25 -15.98 3.53
CA PRO A 868 -17.50 -14.81 3.99
C PRO A 868 -18.10 -13.49 3.48
N THR A 869 -17.98 -12.43 4.30
CA THR A 869 -18.31 -11.05 3.92
C THR A 869 -17.11 -10.31 3.33
N LYS A 870 -17.36 -9.48 2.31
CA LYS A 870 -16.36 -8.54 1.78
C LYS A 870 -16.87 -7.10 1.82
N PRO A 871 -16.12 -6.12 2.37
CA PRO A 871 -16.51 -4.72 2.41
C PRO A 871 -16.26 -4.02 1.07
N LEU A 872 -16.91 -4.52 0.02
CA LEU A 872 -16.92 -3.95 -1.32
C LEU A 872 -18.33 -3.45 -1.64
N CYS A 873 -18.44 -2.42 -2.48
CA CYS A 873 -19.75 -1.90 -2.88
C CYS A 873 -20.47 -2.88 -3.83
N PRO A 874 -21.70 -3.35 -3.54
CA PRO A 874 -22.41 -4.31 -4.40
C PRO A 874 -22.71 -3.79 -5.82
N PHE A 875 -22.66 -2.46 -6.04
CA PHE A 875 -22.92 -1.81 -7.32
C PHE A 875 -21.67 -1.39 -8.10
N CYS A 876 -20.52 -1.25 -7.42
CA CYS A 876 -19.31 -0.66 -8.03
C CYS A 876 -18.04 -1.46 -7.77
N GLY A 877 -18.07 -2.53 -6.96
CA GLY A 877 -16.89 -3.35 -6.61
C GLY A 877 -15.80 -2.64 -5.78
N ILE A 878 -15.76 -1.31 -5.76
CA ILE A 878 -14.80 -0.49 -5.01
C ILE A 878 -14.92 -0.75 -3.49
N PRO A 879 -13.78 -0.84 -2.76
CA PRO A 879 -13.74 -0.93 -1.31
C PRO A 879 -14.59 0.13 -0.61
N LEU A 880 -15.44 -0.32 0.30
CA LEU A 880 -16.19 0.52 1.21
C LEU A 880 -15.24 1.08 2.27
N GLN A 881 -15.42 2.36 2.60
CA GLN A 881 -14.64 3.02 3.64
C GLN A 881 -15.57 3.48 4.76
N ARG A 882 -15.03 3.74 5.96
CA ARG A 882 -15.80 4.40 7.01
C ARG A 882 -16.21 5.79 6.51
N SER A 883 -17.49 6.15 6.66
CA SER A 883 -17.92 7.54 6.46
C SER A 883 -17.19 8.45 7.47
N GLN A 884 -16.38 9.37 6.95
CA GLN A 884 -15.79 10.47 7.71
C GLN A 884 -16.43 11.77 7.23
N PRO A 885 -16.77 12.72 8.13
CA PRO A 885 -17.22 14.05 7.73
C PRO A 885 -16.21 14.76 6.83
N ASP A 886 -16.68 15.50 5.82
CA ASP A 886 -15.80 16.13 4.82
C ASP A 886 -14.82 17.16 5.41
N PHE A 887 -15.14 17.77 6.56
CA PHE A 887 -14.21 18.65 7.28
C PHE A 887 -12.97 17.93 7.85
N LEU A 888 -12.98 16.58 7.95
CA LEU A 888 -11.80 15.75 8.24
C LEU A 888 -11.08 15.23 6.97
N LEU A 889 -11.67 15.48 5.80
CA LEU A 889 -11.05 15.24 4.50
C LEU A 889 -10.38 16.51 3.94
N SER A 890 -10.80 17.68 4.45
CA SER A 890 -10.21 19.00 4.21
C SER A 890 -8.78 19.11 4.78
N PRO A 891 -7.78 19.48 3.96
CA PRO A 891 -6.47 19.91 4.45
C PRO A 891 -6.46 21.37 4.92
N SER A 892 -7.56 22.12 4.70
CA SER A 892 -7.69 23.49 5.21
C SER A 892 -7.89 23.44 6.71
N PRO A 893 -7.06 24.15 7.50
CA PRO A 893 -7.40 24.39 8.90
C PRO A 893 -8.71 25.20 8.98
N VAL A 894 -9.43 24.98 10.08
CA VAL A 894 -10.46 25.89 10.60
C VAL A 894 -9.76 26.94 11.45
#